data_AF-A0A1J5G0B7-F1
#
_entry.id   AF-A0A1J5G0B7-F1
#
_cell.length_a   1.000
_cell.length_b   1.000
_cell.length_c   1.000
_cell.angle_alpha   90.00
_cell.angle_beta   90.00
_cell.angle_gamma   90.00
#
_symmetry.space_group_name_H-M   'P 1'
#
loop_
_entity.id
_entity.type
_entity.pdbx_description
1 polymer ?
#
loop_
_entity_poly.entity_id
_entity_poly.type
_entity_poly.pdbx_seq_one_letter_code
_entity_poly.pdbx_strand_id
1 'polypeptide(L)'
;MKNFFISLVLLFLFVLSAVPVNAQYQNPKIDGYLQNVLKSSNDNLVRVYAVLKDRLSLNDLKNMTYNLNRKDRQKVVVNILKDYAAGSQQRVLNFLNNNTENGSVVNVQPIWAINVIAFRAKPDVVVQLAQNFEEIGQLYYDPQFNINQLTDDNGITKYNEENNLFTPATEAIQPGLTLINAPQVWALGDSGRGVIVGNFDTGADWTHPDLAPNIWNNLGEDADGDGRTIEWNGSTWVFDPGDINGVDNDGNGLVDDFIGWDYENNDNNPSEGSSHGTATTGIVVGNGANGTQTGVAPRAKIIILKPNGESEYWLAQQYAIDKGADVVTSSLSYKWYFSPQPNYPMFRQMTDMELAAGVLHTNSTSNDGGSSSAPVPFNISAPGNCPGPWIHPDQTLVGGLSSVIGSANVNASTDLIVSSSPYGPFPWENIQANHPSYPYSMPVQYRDYPYETQPGAMGLIKPDIAAPGNGTTSTAPGGGYQSFSGTSGATPHLAGVAALLLSVNPNLEPAAVSMIMQTTAVEKGEPGKDNRYGAGRVDAYQAFLLAAGEQDSVPPTQITDLAIVDFGSNWLKLNWTAPFDSSVGGVAVYDIRISNSPISDSATFYSAQQIAYSGAPDTAGSPQQLLVNNLAMSTQYYFAIRSNDIWGNVSEISNVPTASTYGAPVVSSNKASISRTITSGFTAVDTVAISNISAGNSTLDFTVSLENNTFPTGIVSYKLIPKKDQSQNLSASKDDAITKGGLSIDGQGGPDLFGYKWIDSNEPGGPQYVWNDISATGTAATTWLPTGTFDPKDEGYAGPFSFGFNFKFYGEIKTEVYVSSNGPLLFTAPTANLFTNAQIPSAAAPNGFISAFWDDLDGTTQGTVHYQQIGNTFIIQFTNWQKYSATGSLTFQYVINAGGKVMIYYKDMNATLTSATVGIESPTGTDGLQVAYNAAYVANNLALQFSAEPDWLANNVSSGTLYNGSSVDIELVFSTEDFPTGNYSMDLKVNSNDPVTPVLTIPVTMEIAAIPVELTALTAEANRSDVTLNWSTATETNNKGFEIERAVGNSKGTLSFETAGFVQGRGSSTEKNVYSFTDKNLKVGEYNYRLKQIDFDGTFEYSPVINVAIEAPKDYALYQNYPNPFNPATTIEFTLPEKSEVTLEVFNMLGEKVVELINGTMDAGYQKFNLNASGLTSGTYVYRLTAKGSGKTFMNVKKMLLIK
;
A
#
# COMPACT_ATOMS: atom_id res chain seq x y z
N MET A 1 88.09 -24.97 50.19
CA MET A 1 87.45 -26.25 49.84
C MET A 1 85.97 -26.19 50.27
N LYS A 2 84.99 -25.53 49.63
CA LYS A 2 84.73 -25.04 48.26
C LYS A 2 84.97 -26.12 47.19
N ASN A 3 83.87 -26.61 46.60
CA ASN A 3 83.73 -27.65 45.57
C ASN A 3 83.61 -29.11 46.07
N PHE A 4 82.42 -29.53 46.51
CA PHE A 4 81.87 -30.89 46.25
C PHE A 4 80.40 -31.13 46.68
N PHE A 5 79.64 -30.09 47.05
CA PHE A 5 78.17 -30.19 47.27
C PHE A 5 77.38 -29.24 46.33
N ILE A 6 77.94 -29.00 45.15
CA ILE A 6 77.29 -28.38 44.00
C ILE A 6 77.17 -29.50 42.97
N SER A 7 76.16 -30.37 43.08
CA SER A 7 75.74 -31.32 42.02
C SER A 7 74.49 -32.17 42.34
N LEU A 8 73.84 -32.08 43.52
CA LEU A 8 72.68 -32.95 43.81
C LEU A 8 71.44 -32.27 44.41
N VAL A 9 71.36 -30.94 44.42
CA VAL A 9 70.11 -30.18 44.77
C VAL A 9 69.71 -29.21 43.63
N LEU A 10 70.34 -29.35 42.46
CA LEU A 10 70.01 -28.61 41.23
C LEU A 10 69.05 -29.38 40.31
N LEU A 11 68.33 -30.37 40.84
CA LEU A 11 67.49 -31.25 40.03
C LEU A 11 66.17 -31.65 40.70
N PHE A 12 65.48 -30.77 41.43
CA PHE A 12 64.07 -30.97 41.81
C PHE A 12 63.44 -29.65 42.28
N LEU A 13 63.08 -28.77 41.32
CA LEU A 13 62.01 -27.75 41.39
C LEU A 13 61.91 -26.86 40.13
N PHE A 14 62.50 -27.26 39.00
CA PHE A 14 62.11 -26.80 37.67
C PHE A 14 61.42 -27.95 36.94
N VAL A 15 60.17 -28.21 37.32
CA VAL A 15 59.18 -28.67 36.34
C VAL A 15 58.29 -27.46 36.13
N LEU A 16 58.73 -26.54 35.25
CA LEU A 16 57.78 -25.80 34.44
C LEU A 16 57.02 -26.89 33.68
N SER A 17 55.86 -27.29 34.17
CA SER A 17 54.83 -27.74 33.25
C SER A 17 54.57 -26.51 32.40
N ALA A 18 55.16 -26.47 31.20
CA ALA A 18 54.69 -25.61 30.15
C ALA A 18 53.20 -25.92 30.02
N VAL A 19 52.38 -25.08 30.61
CA VAL A 19 50.95 -25.08 30.34
C VAL A 19 50.88 -24.94 28.83
N PRO A 20 50.27 -25.89 28.10
CA PRO A 20 50.17 -25.75 26.65
C PRO A 20 49.59 -24.36 26.39
N VAL A 21 50.16 -23.61 25.44
CA VAL A 21 49.78 -22.20 25.14
C VAL A 21 48.25 -22.02 25.05
N ASN A 22 47.52 -23.10 24.69
CA ASN A 22 46.06 -23.15 24.66
C ASN A 22 45.34 -23.09 26.02
N ALA A 23 45.94 -23.52 27.13
CA ALA A 23 45.31 -23.58 28.46
C ALA A 23 45.56 -22.33 29.32
N GLN A 24 46.53 -21.47 28.97
CA GLN A 24 46.88 -20.26 29.72
C GLN A 24 45.73 -19.22 29.74
N TYR A 25 44.98 -19.12 28.65
CA TYR A 25 43.91 -18.13 28.48
C TYR A 25 42.53 -18.65 28.85
N GLN A 26 42.40 -19.93 29.25
CA GLN A 26 41.12 -20.55 29.61
C GLN A 26 40.71 -20.14 31.03
N ASN A 27 40.17 -18.93 31.18
CA ASN A 27 39.64 -18.41 32.43
C ASN A 27 38.21 -17.88 32.18
N PRO A 28 37.21 -18.23 33.02
CA PRO A 28 35.82 -17.79 32.84
C PRO A 28 35.61 -16.27 32.92
N LYS A 29 36.58 -15.51 33.43
CA LYS A 29 36.60 -14.05 33.44
C LYS A 29 37.19 -13.43 32.18
N ILE A 30 37.72 -14.22 31.24
CA ILE A 30 38.23 -13.74 29.96
C ILE A 30 37.24 -14.21 28.89
N ASP A 31 36.61 -13.26 28.20
CA ASP A 31 35.66 -13.54 27.14
C ASP A 31 36.25 -14.42 26.02
N GLY A 32 35.42 -15.27 25.42
CA GLY A 32 35.85 -16.23 24.40
C GLY A 32 36.49 -15.58 23.18
N TYR A 33 36.01 -14.41 22.75
CA TYR A 33 36.61 -13.65 21.66
C TYR A 33 37.99 -13.11 22.07
N LEU A 34 38.08 -12.51 23.27
CA LEU A 34 39.36 -12.02 23.81
C LEU A 34 40.39 -13.15 23.94
N GLN A 35 39.99 -14.35 24.38
CA GLN A 35 40.90 -15.50 24.43
C GLN A 35 41.54 -15.81 23.08
N ASN A 36 40.81 -15.64 21.97
CA ASN A 36 41.35 -15.86 20.63
C ASN A 36 42.29 -14.72 20.20
N VAL A 37 41.92 -13.47 20.49
CA VAL A 37 42.78 -12.31 20.24
C VAL A 37 44.12 -12.47 20.99
N LEU A 38 44.08 -12.81 22.28
CA LEU A 38 45.26 -13.03 23.10
C LEU A 38 46.18 -14.11 22.52
N LYS A 39 45.63 -15.25 22.07
CA LYS A 39 46.41 -16.32 21.41
C LYS A 39 47.12 -15.84 20.14
N SER A 40 46.50 -14.94 19.39
CA SER A 40 47.03 -14.42 18.12
C SER A 40 47.94 -13.19 18.26
N SER A 41 47.98 -12.58 19.44
CA SER A 41 48.62 -11.28 19.67
C SER A 41 50.16 -11.30 19.63
N ASN A 42 50.80 -12.46 19.79
CA ASN A 42 52.27 -12.61 19.83
C ASN A 42 52.97 -11.70 20.85
N ASP A 43 52.42 -11.59 22.07
CA ASP A 43 52.92 -10.72 23.17
C ASP A 43 52.85 -9.20 22.90
N ASN A 44 52.11 -8.78 21.87
CA ASN A 44 51.80 -7.38 21.65
C ASN A 44 50.69 -6.88 22.61
N LEU A 45 50.64 -5.57 22.81
CA LEU A 45 49.56 -4.91 23.55
C LEU A 45 48.22 -5.15 22.86
N VAL A 46 47.23 -5.62 23.63
CA VAL A 46 45.85 -5.85 23.18
C VAL A 46 44.93 -4.83 23.85
N ARG A 47 43.97 -4.28 23.09
CA ARG A 47 42.92 -3.40 23.62
C ARG A 47 41.91 -4.21 24.41
N VAL A 48 41.70 -3.85 25.68
CA VAL A 48 40.88 -4.59 26.64
C VAL A 48 40.07 -3.60 27.47
N TYR A 49 38.83 -3.95 27.79
CA TYR A 49 38.13 -3.32 28.90
C TYR A 49 37.73 -4.35 29.96
N ALA A 50 37.98 -4.00 31.22
CA ALA A 50 37.63 -4.79 32.39
C ALA A 50 36.31 -4.29 32.98
N VAL A 51 35.31 -5.16 33.03
CA VAL A 51 34.02 -4.91 33.66
C VAL A 51 34.06 -5.43 35.09
N LEU A 52 33.89 -4.54 36.07
CA LEU A 52 33.84 -4.92 37.47
C LEU A 52 32.47 -5.52 37.81
N LYS A 53 32.48 -6.44 38.80
CA LYS A 53 31.30 -7.25 39.16
C LYS A 53 30.17 -6.40 39.75
N ASP A 54 30.50 -5.56 40.73
CA ASP A 54 29.53 -4.75 41.45
C ASP A 54 29.37 -3.39 40.75
N ARG A 55 28.11 -3.03 40.47
CA ARG A 55 27.75 -1.83 39.70
C ARG A 55 26.44 -1.27 40.22
N LEU A 56 26.30 0.05 40.20
CA LEU A 56 25.03 0.72 40.51
C LEU A 56 24.07 0.58 39.34
N SER A 57 22.79 0.36 39.65
CA SER A 57 21.70 0.32 38.67
C SER A 57 20.99 1.66 38.55
N LEU A 58 20.21 1.84 37.48
CA LEU A 58 19.32 2.98 37.31
C LEU A 58 18.40 3.19 38.52
N ASN A 59 17.86 2.10 39.07
CA ASN A 59 16.95 2.17 40.21
C ASN A 59 17.67 2.59 41.50
N ASP A 60 18.92 2.16 41.71
CA ASP A 60 19.72 2.59 42.86
C ASP A 60 19.89 4.12 42.83
N LEU A 61 20.31 4.66 41.68
CA LEU A 61 20.53 6.08 41.51
C LEU A 61 19.25 6.91 41.60
N LYS A 62 18.15 6.45 40.97
CA LYS A 62 16.83 7.10 41.09
C LYS A 62 16.37 7.14 42.54
N ASN A 63 16.52 6.06 43.30
CA ASN A 63 16.16 6.00 44.71
C ASN A 63 17.04 6.90 45.59
N MET A 64 18.31 7.09 45.23
CA MET A 64 19.21 8.00 45.95
C MET A 64 18.96 9.48 45.65
N THR A 65 18.25 9.80 44.56
CA THR A 65 18.15 11.16 44.03
C THR A 65 16.73 11.63 43.71
N TYR A 66 15.70 10.86 44.07
CA TYR A 66 14.30 11.12 43.72
C TYR A 66 13.75 12.49 44.13
N ASN A 67 14.36 13.14 45.13
CA ASN A 67 13.95 14.42 45.70
C ASN A 67 14.70 15.62 45.12
N LEU A 68 15.61 15.40 44.16
CA LEU A 68 16.40 16.44 43.52
C LEU A 68 15.77 16.86 42.19
N ASN A 69 15.87 18.15 41.86
CA ASN A 69 15.58 18.61 40.49
C ASN A 69 16.64 18.06 39.52
N ARG A 70 16.36 18.12 38.22
CA ARG A 70 17.21 17.54 37.18
C ARG A 70 18.68 17.98 37.26
N LYS A 71 18.95 19.28 37.34
CA LYS A 71 20.32 19.82 37.31
C LYS A 71 21.12 19.51 38.58
N ASP A 72 20.46 19.51 39.75
CA ASP A 72 21.10 19.09 40.99
C ASP A 72 21.33 17.58 41.02
N ARG A 73 20.37 16.79 40.50
CA ARG A 73 20.50 15.34 40.36
C ARG A 73 21.69 14.96 39.49
N GLN A 74 21.89 15.63 38.34
CA GLN A 74 23.03 15.37 37.46
C GLN A 74 24.36 15.39 38.22
N LYS A 75 24.61 16.46 38.99
CA LYS A 75 25.84 16.61 39.80
C LYS A 75 25.96 15.55 40.88
N VAL A 76 24.86 15.22 41.56
CA VAL A 76 24.86 14.22 42.65
C VAL A 76 25.09 12.81 42.10
N VAL A 77 24.49 12.46 40.97
CA VAL A 77 24.70 11.17 40.29
C VAL A 77 26.16 11.02 39.87
N VAL A 78 26.76 12.05 39.27
CA VAL A 78 28.20 12.06 38.92
C VAL A 78 29.06 11.77 40.14
N ASN A 79 28.84 12.48 41.25
CA ASN A 79 29.62 12.30 42.47
C ASN A 79 29.45 10.88 43.05
N ILE A 80 28.22 10.36 43.11
CA ILE A 80 27.95 8.99 43.58
C ILE A 80 28.73 7.97 42.74
N LEU A 81 28.69 8.11 41.40
CA LEU A 81 29.35 7.19 40.49
C LEU A 81 30.88 7.28 40.60
N LYS A 82 31.44 8.51 40.65
CA LYS A 82 32.88 8.74 40.85
C LYS A 82 33.37 8.17 42.18
N ASP A 83 32.66 8.44 43.29
CA ASP A 83 33.02 7.93 44.63
C ASP A 83 32.95 6.40 44.68
N TYR A 84 31.90 5.81 44.08
CA TYR A 84 31.75 4.37 44.00
C TYR A 84 32.89 3.74 43.20
N ALA A 85 33.17 4.26 42.00
CA ALA A 85 34.23 3.78 41.14
C ALA A 85 35.62 3.94 41.78
N ALA A 86 35.91 5.07 42.42
CA ALA A 86 37.17 5.31 43.11
C ALA A 86 37.46 4.20 44.14
N GLY A 87 36.45 3.78 44.91
CA GLY A 87 36.57 2.67 45.84
C GLY A 87 36.73 1.30 45.15
N SER A 88 35.85 0.99 44.20
CA SER A 88 35.81 -0.35 43.58
C SER A 88 36.95 -0.60 42.59
N GLN A 89 37.44 0.42 41.90
CA GLN A 89 38.48 0.31 40.88
C GLN A 89 39.90 0.43 41.44
N GLN A 90 40.07 0.94 42.66
CA GLN A 90 41.38 1.33 43.23
C GLN A 90 42.47 0.26 43.06
N ARG A 91 42.15 -0.99 43.42
CA ARG A 91 43.13 -2.10 43.38
C ARG A 91 43.56 -2.42 41.95
N VAL A 92 42.61 -2.46 41.03
CA VAL A 92 42.86 -2.76 39.62
C VAL A 92 43.64 -1.61 38.97
N LEU A 93 43.24 -0.36 39.22
CA LEU A 93 43.96 0.82 38.72
C LEU A 93 45.40 0.88 39.24
N ASN A 94 45.63 0.65 40.54
CA ASN A 94 46.98 0.60 41.10
C ASN A 94 47.85 -0.45 40.40
N PHE A 95 47.28 -1.63 40.12
CA PHE A 95 47.99 -2.69 39.42
C PHE A 95 48.31 -2.32 37.97
N LEU A 96 47.32 -1.79 37.23
CA LEU A 96 47.51 -1.36 35.84
C LEU A 96 48.55 -0.25 35.74
N ASN A 97 48.46 0.77 36.58
CA ASN A 97 49.39 1.90 36.63
C ASN A 97 50.82 1.47 37.01
N ASN A 98 51.00 0.51 37.93
CA ASN A 98 52.34 -0.01 38.22
C ASN A 98 52.95 -0.75 37.01
N ASN A 99 52.12 -1.28 36.09
CA ASN A 99 52.58 -1.96 34.88
C ASN A 99 52.75 -1.01 33.67
N THR A 100 52.49 0.29 33.82
CA THR A 100 52.82 1.25 32.76
C THR A 100 54.31 1.56 32.71
N GLU A 101 55.01 1.51 33.85
CA GLU A 101 56.46 1.81 33.95
C GLU A 101 57.33 0.90 33.07
N ASN A 102 56.90 -0.35 32.85
CA ASN A 102 57.62 -1.33 32.03
C ASN A 102 57.05 -1.48 30.60
N GLY A 103 56.07 -0.65 30.23
CA GLY A 103 55.40 -0.67 28.93
C GLY A 103 54.48 -1.88 28.70
N SER A 104 54.16 -2.67 29.72
CA SER A 104 53.25 -3.81 29.60
C SER A 104 51.78 -3.40 29.61
N VAL A 105 51.49 -2.17 30.04
CA VAL A 105 50.18 -1.52 30.01
C VAL A 105 50.33 -0.09 29.49
N VAL A 106 49.40 0.39 28.67
CA VAL A 106 49.28 1.80 28.27
C VAL A 106 47.81 2.21 28.20
N ASN A 107 47.54 3.51 28.15
CA ASN A 107 46.21 4.11 27.99
C ASN A 107 45.17 3.61 29.00
N VAL A 108 45.51 3.62 30.29
CA VAL A 108 44.57 3.23 31.36
C VAL A 108 43.52 4.33 31.52
N GLN A 109 42.27 4.03 31.20
CA GLN A 109 41.15 4.98 31.21
C GLN A 109 40.02 4.43 32.09
N PRO A 110 39.79 5.02 33.28
CA PRO A 110 38.66 4.67 34.13
C PRO A 110 37.34 5.23 33.57
N ILE A 111 36.39 4.34 33.34
CA ILE A 111 35.00 4.68 32.99
C ILE A 111 34.16 4.49 34.25
N TRP A 112 34.10 5.54 35.07
CA TRP A 112 33.47 5.51 36.38
C TRP A 112 31.96 5.30 36.30
N ALA A 113 31.32 5.78 35.23
CA ALA A 113 29.86 5.74 35.09
C ALA A 113 29.29 4.30 35.14
N ILE A 114 29.98 3.34 34.53
CA ILE A 114 29.54 1.94 34.44
C ILE A 114 30.49 0.96 35.14
N ASN A 115 31.41 1.49 35.95
CA ASN A 115 32.45 0.77 36.65
C ASN A 115 33.30 -0.14 35.74
N VAL A 116 33.83 0.45 34.66
CA VAL A 116 34.69 -0.22 33.67
C VAL A 116 36.06 0.46 33.66
N ILE A 117 37.11 -0.29 33.32
CA ILE A 117 38.45 0.26 33.07
C ILE A 117 38.91 -0.20 31.68
N ALA A 118 39.12 0.73 30.76
CA ALA A 118 39.69 0.47 29.45
C ALA A 118 41.21 0.64 29.50
N PHE A 119 41.95 -0.21 28.79
CA PHE A 119 43.41 -0.16 28.73
C PHE A 119 43.96 -0.98 27.56
N ARG A 120 45.25 -0.82 27.26
CA ARG A 120 45.99 -1.72 26.38
C ARG A 120 47.00 -2.49 27.21
N ALA A 121 47.02 -3.82 27.12
CA ALA A 121 47.91 -4.64 27.95
C ALA A 121 48.46 -5.86 27.21
N LYS A 122 49.64 -6.31 27.64
CA LYS A 122 50.21 -7.60 27.21
C LYS A 122 49.37 -8.77 27.71
N PRO A 123 49.37 -9.93 27.01
CA PRO A 123 48.54 -11.07 27.38
C PRO A 123 48.72 -11.57 28.82
N ASP A 124 49.95 -11.56 29.33
CA ASP A 124 50.25 -12.00 30.70
C ASP A 124 49.60 -11.10 31.76
N VAL A 125 49.46 -9.80 31.49
CA VAL A 125 48.79 -8.85 32.40
C VAL A 125 47.29 -9.14 32.44
N VAL A 126 46.66 -9.41 31.28
CA VAL A 126 45.23 -9.76 31.18
C VAL A 126 44.94 -11.06 31.95
N VAL A 127 45.83 -12.05 31.85
CA VAL A 127 45.72 -13.31 32.61
C VAL A 127 45.87 -13.08 34.11
N GLN A 128 46.82 -12.24 34.54
CA GLN A 128 46.98 -11.88 35.96
C GLN A 128 45.75 -11.17 36.53
N LEU A 129 45.15 -10.27 35.75
CA LEU A 129 43.88 -9.62 36.12
C LEU A 129 42.78 -10.66 36.37
N ALA A 130 42.59 -11.57 35.42
CA ALA A 130 41.59 -12.63 35.52
C ALA A 130 41.83 -13.61 36.69
N GLN A 131 43.07 -13.79 37.13
CA GLN A 131 43.42 -14.75 38.19
C GLN A 131 43.42 -14.13 39.59
N ASN A 132 43.89 -12.88 39.72
CA ASN A 132 44.28 -12.31 41.01
C ASN A 132 43.30 -11.25 41.55
N PHE A 133 42.33 -10.82 40.74
CA PHE A 133 41.37 -9.78 41.11
C PHE A 133 39.96 -10.37 41.12
N GLU A 134 39.39 -10.47 42.32
CA GLU A 134 38.04 -11.03 42.52
C GLU A 134 36.95 -10.07 42.04
N GLU A 135 37.22 -8.76 42.14
CA GLU A 135 36.37 -7.64 41.75
C GLU A 135 36.12 -7.57 40.23
N ILE A 136 36.99 -8.17 39.41
CA ILE A 136 36.77 -8.29 37.96
C ILE A 136 35.68 -9.33 37.69
N GLY A 137 34.59 -8.90 37.05
CA GLY A 137 33.52 -9.78 36.57
C GLY A 137 33.87 -10.39 35.21
N GLN A 138 34.29 -9.56 34.26
CA GLN A 138 34.70 -9.98 32.92
C GLN A 138 35.76 -9.06 32.30
N LEU A 139 36.53 -9.60 31.37
CA LEU A 139 37.53 -8.94 30.53
C LEU A 139 37.14 -9.19 29.06
N TYR A 140 36.85 -8.12 28.35
CA TYR A 140 36.46 -8.16 26.94
C TYR A 140 37.53 -7.54 26.06
N TYR A 141 37.56 -8.00 24.81
CA TYR A 141 38.29 -7.30 23.77
C TYR A 141 37.58 -5.99 23.45
N ASP A 142 38.36 -4.92 23.30
CA ASP A 142 37.84 -3.60 22.95
C ASP A 142 38.12 -3.30 21.46
N PRO A 143 37.16 -3.58 20.57
CA PRO A 143 37.36 -3.43 19.13
C PRO A 143 37.42 -1.97 18.69
N GLN A 144 38.26 -1.71 17.70
CA GLN A 144 38.17 -0.48 16.91
C GLN A 144 37.43 -0.77 15.61
N PHE A 145 36.57 0.15 15.22
CA PHE A 145 35.79 0.06 14.00
C PHE A 145 36.26 1.11 13.00
N ASN A 146 36.05 0.83 11.72
CA ASN A 146 36.25 1.86 10.72
C ASN A 146 35.18 2.93 10.92
N ILE A 147 35.61 4.18 11.11
CA ILE A 147 34.70 5.31 11.36
C ILE A 147 33.68 5.52 10.24
N ASN A 148 34.06 5.20 8.99
CA ASN A 148 33.17 5.23 7.83
C ASN A 148 32.04 4.19 7.94
N GLN A 149 32.30 3.05 8.60
CA GLN A 149 31.26 2.06 8.84
C GLN A 149 30.31 2.48 9.96
N LEU A 150 30.78 3.25 10.94
CA LEU A 150 29.96 3.80 12.04
C LEU A 150 29.04 4.93 11.56
N THR A 151 29.48 5.72 10.59
CA THR A 151 28.78 6.89 10.03
C THR A 151 27.94 6.59 8.79
N ASP A 152 28.01 5.36 8.25
CA ASP A 152 27.48 5.01 6.93
C ASP A 152 28.10 5.83 5.78
N ASP A 153 29.32 6.34 5.97
CA ASP A 153 30.05 7.12 4.98
C ASP A 153 30.84 6.20 4.04
N ASN A 154 30.30 5.89 2.86
CA ASN A 154 31.00 5.11 1.84
C ASN A 154 32.03 5.93 1.02
N GLY A 155 32.57 7.02 1.58
CA GLY A 155 33.53 7.88 0.91
C GLY A 155 32.88 8.82 -0.10
N ILE A 156 31.62 9.16 0.09
CA ILE A 156 30.95 10.20 -0.70
C ILE A 156 31.04 11.48 0.10
N THR A 157 32.04 12.28 -0.22
CA THR A 157 32.03 13.70 0.10
C THR A 157 30.81 14.29 -0.62
N LYS A 158 29.73 14.58 0.13
CA LYS A 158 28.45 15.07 -0.40
C LYS A 158 28.56 16.55 -0.80
N TYR A 159 29.43 16.81 -1.75
CA TYR A 159 29.48 18.05 -2.52
C TYR A 159 28.26 18.13 -3.45
N ASN A 160 28.01 19.31 -4.04
CA ASN A 160 27.07 19.44 -5.14
C ASN A 160 27.49 18.57 -6.36
N GLU A 161 26.65 18.50 -7.41
CA GLU A 161 26.93 17.72 -8.64
C GLU A 161 28.29 18.04 -9.31
N GLU A 162 28.95 19.14 -8.93
CA GLU A 162 30.22 19.63 -9.47
C GLU A 162 31.40 19.53 -8.48
N ASN A 163 31.25 18.84 -7.34
CA ASN A 163 32.29 18.68 -6.31
C ASN A 163 32.75 19.98 -5.61
N ASN A 164 31.89 21.01 -5.54
CA ASN A 164 32.17 22.28 -4.88
C ASN A 164 31.38 22.46 -3.57
N LEU A 165 31.97 23.20 -2.62
CA LEU A 165 31.25 23.72 -1.44
C LEU A 165 30.11 24.63 -1.90
N PHE A 166 28.92 24.46 -1.32
CA PHE A 166 27.80 25.34 -1.61
C PHE A 166 28.00 26.67 -0.87
N THR A 167 28.04 27.76 -1.63
CA THR A 167 27.90 29.12 -1.10
C THR A 167 26.51 29.61 -1.51
N PRO A 168 25.52 29.68 -0.60
CA PRO A 168 24.15 29.90 -1.02
C PRO A 168 23.99 31.31 -1.59
N ALA A 169 23.38 31.41 -2.77
CA ALA A 169 23.14 32.69 -3.44
C ALA A 169 21.97 33.48 -2.82
N THR A 170 21.21 32.88 -1.90
CA THR A 170 20.00 33.43 -1.26
C THR A 170 19.84 32.92 0.18
N GLU A 171 19.32 33.78 1.07
CA GLU A 171 19.03 33.53 2.50
C GLU A 171 17.83 32.57 2.71
N ALA A 172 17.92 31.32 2.27
CA ALA A 172 16.85 30.33 2.44
C ALA A 172 17.20 29.29 3.52
N ILE A 173 16.37 29.24 4.57
CA ILE A 173 16.43 28.21 5.63
C ILE A 173 16.28 26.82 4.99
N GLN A 174 17.13 25.85 5.35
CA GLN A 174 17.02 24.50 4.80
C GLN A 174 15.62 23.88 5.00
N PRO A 175 15.11 23.10 4.02
CA PRO A 175 13.76 22.55 4.07
C PRO A 175 13.44 21.73 5.31
N GLY A 176 14.43 21.02 5.88
CA GLY A 176 14.23 20.19 7.08
C GLY A 176 13.73 20.99 8.28
N LEU A 177 14.27 22.19 8.49
CA LEU A 177 13.87 23.05 9.63
C LEU A 177 12.46 23.59 9.44
N THR A 178 12.10 23.92 8.20
CA THR A 178 10.74 24.35 7.85
C THR A 178 9.75 23.20 8.04
N LEU A 179 10.13 21.97 7.63
CA LEU A 179 9.28 20.79 7.74
C LEU A 179 8.90 20.46 9.19
N ILE A 180 9.82 20.66 10.14
CA ILE A 180 9.57 20.45 11.57
C ILE A 180 9.10 21.70 12.30
N ASN A 181 8.73 22.78 11.59
CA ASN A 181 8.21 24.01 12.19
C ASN A 181 9.18 24.74 13.16
N ALA A 182 10.50 24.52 13.06
CA ALA A 182 11.49 25.18 13.92
C ALA A 182 11.49 26.72 13.79
N PRO A 183 11.33 27.33 12.61
CA PRO A 183 11.26 28.80 12.47
C PRO A 183 10.13 29.46 13.28
N GLN A 184 9.02 28.75 13.51
CA GLN A 184 7.92 29.28 14.32
C GLN A 184 8.29 29.36 15.79
N VAL A 185 9.16 28.48 16.29
CA VAL A 185 9.71 28.58 17.64
C VAL A 185 10.60 29.81 17.77
N TRP A 186 11.47 30.06 16.79
CA TRP A 186 12.34 31.24 16.78
C TRP A 186 11.55 32.55 16.74
N ALA A 187 10.42 32.56 16.03
CA ALA A 187 9.51 33.70 16.02
C ALA A 187 8.89 34.01 17.40
N LEU A 188 8.82 33.03 18.31
CA LEU A 188 8.42 33.22 19.72
C LEU A 188 9.57 33.74 20.60
N GLY A 189 10.79 33.85 20.07
CA GLY A 189 11.95 34.43 20.75
C GLY A 189 12.87 33.42 21.44
N ASP A 190 12.59 32.11 21.35
CA ASP A 190 13.47 31.05 21.83
C ASP A 190 14.21 30.34 20.68
N SER A 191 15.43 29.91 20.93
CA SER A 191 16.34 29.26 19.99
C SER A 191 17.33 28.31 20.70
N GLY A 192 16.95 27.78 21.87
CA GLY A 192 17.76 26.78 22.60
C GLY A 192 18.74 27.38 23.61
N ARG A 193 18.54 28.63 24.02
CA ARG A 193 19.48 29.34 24.90
C ARG A 193 19.61 28.63 26.25
N GLY A 194 20.85 28.45 26.72
CA GLY A 194 21.14 27.92 28.05
C GLY A 194 21.18 26.39 28.13
N VAL A 195 20.98 25.71 27.01
CA VAL A 195 21.11 24.26 26.88
C VAL A 195 22.51 23.90 26.38
N ILE A 196 23.10 22.86 26.96
CA ILE A 196 24.37 22.29 26.51
C ILE A 196 24.10 20.95 25.83
N VAL A 197 24.58 20.78 24.60
CA VAL A 197 24.45 19.55 23.81
C VAL A 197 25.82 18.88 23.66
N GLY A 198 25.95 17.61 23.98
CA GLY A 198 27.15 16.82 23.66
C GLY A 198 27.00 16.14 22.30
N ASN A 199 27.88 16.41 21.34
CA ASN A 199 27.86 15.75 20.03
C ASN A 199 28.96 14.70 19.94
N PHE A 200 28.59 13.43 19.78
CA PHE A 200 29.53 12.32 19.60
C PHE A 200 29.57 11.93 18.14
N ASP A 201 30.67 12.26 17.49
CA ASP A 201 30.78 12.12 16.04
C ASP A 201 32.26 12.05 15.63
N THR A 202 32.57 12.24 14.36
CA THR A 202 33.94 12.19 13.83
C THR A 202 34.80 13.40 14.23
N GLY A 203 34.35 14.24 15.16
CA GLY A 203 34.87 15.59 15.46
C GLY A 203 34.05 16.69 14.77
N ALA A 204 34.45 17.94 14.82
CA ALA A 204 33.85 19.01 14.02
C ALA A 204 34.81 20.17 13.78
N ASP A 205 34.71 20.82 12.63
CA ASP A 205 35.36 22.10 12.39
C ASP A 205 34.68 23.19 13.24
N TRP A 206 35.09 23.27 14.50
CA TRP A 206 34.54 24.21 15.46
C TRP A 206 34.90 25.67 15.15
N THR A 207 35.91 25.89 14.30
CA THR A 207 36.29 27.23 13.84
C THR A 207 35.35 27.77 12.77
N HIS A 208 34.46 26.93 12.23
CA HIS A 208 33.46 27.33 11.26
C HIS A 208 32.66 28.55 11.78
N PRO A 209 32.50 29.63 11.00
CA PRO A 209 31.90 30.88 11.49
C PRO A 209 30.48 30.73 12.06
N ASP A 210 29.68 29.81 11.51
CA ASP A 210 28.33 29.53 12.02
C ASP A 210 28.31 28.62 13.27
N LEU A 211 29.44 28.03 13.64
CA LEU A 211 29.57 27.11 14.79
C LEU A 211 30.32 27.75 15.95
N ALA A 212 31.45 28.44 15.68
CA ALA A 212 32.36 28.95 16.69
C ALA A 212 31.69 29.75 17.83
N PRO A 213 30.71 30.65 17.57
CA PRO A 213 30.03 31.36 18.66
C PRO A 213 29.19 30.47 19.59
N ASN A 214 28.85 29.26 19.15
CA ASN A 214 28.04 28.29 19.89
C ASN A 214 28.85 27.11 20.44
N ILE A 215 30.16 27.09 20.24
CA ILE A 215 31.03 26.13 20.91
C ILE A 215 30.98 26.36 22.42
N TRP A 216 30.86 25.26 23.17
CA TRP A 216 30.93 25.26 24.62
C TRP A 216 32.38 25.50 25.06
N ASN A 217 32.56 26.29 26.12
CA ASN A 217 33.88 26.61 26.68
C ASN A 217 33.99 25.89 28.03
N ASN A 218 34.99 25.03 28.19
CA ASN A 218 35.31 24.44 29.49
C ASN A 218 35.98 25.47 30.38
N LEU A 219 35.20 26.28 31.10
CA LEU A 219 35.75 27.29 32.02
C LEU A 219 36.50 26.69 33.23
N GLY A 220 36.55 25.35 33.38
CA GLY A 220 37.48 24.69 34.28
C GLY A 220 38.95 24.82 33.84
N GLU A 221 39.18 25.04 32.55
CA GLU A 221 40.49 25.19 31.91
C GLU A 221 40.84 26.65 31.58
N ASP A 222 40.02 27.62 31.99
CA ASP A 222 40.29 29.06 31.87
C ASP A 222 41.40 29.45 32.87
N ALA A 223 42.65 29.39 32.40
CA ALA A 223 43.84 29.52 33.22
C ALA A 223 44.17 30.98 33.54
N ASP A 224 43.80 31.92 32.66
CA ASP A 224 44.05 33.35 32.86
C ASP A 224 42.86 34.12 33.45
N GLY A 225 41.68 33.50 33.50
CA GLY A 225 40.48 33.96 34.18
C GLY A 225 39.67 34.99 33.39
N ASP A 226 39.80 35.02 32.07
CA ASP A 226 39.12 35.99 31.21
C ASP A 226 37.68 35.59 30.80
N GLY A 227 37.26 34.38 31.15
CA GLY A 227 35.90 33.86 31.02
C GLY A 227 35.59 33.16 29.69
N ARG A 228 36.61 32.76 28.93
CA ARG A 228 36.50 32.02 27.66
C ARG A 228 37.73 31.12 27.50
N THR A 229 37.63 30.11 26.64
CA THR A 229 38.73 29.20 26.27
C THR A 229 39.02 29.21 24.77
N ILE A 230 38.25 29.99 24.02
CA ILE A 230 38.45 30.26 22.60
C ILE A 230 38.30 31.76 22.33
N GLU A 231 39.11 32.29 21.42
CA GLU A 231 39.03 33.68 21.02
C GLU A 231 39.26 33.92 19.53
N TRP A 232 38.80 35.09 19.08
CA TRP A 232 39.05 35.57 17.73
C TRP A 232 40.36 36.35 17.68
N ASN A 233 41.37 35.81 17.00
CA ASN A 233 42.70 36.45 16.91
C ASN A 233 42.82 37.54 15.83
N GLY A 234 41.69 37.93 15.20
CA GLY A 234 41.66 38.87 14.09
C GLY A 234 41.47 38.22 12.71
N SER A 235 41.67 36.90 12.58
CA SER A 235 41.50 36.18 11.31
C SER A 235 40.74 34.84 11.43
N THR A 236 40.90 34.12 12.54
CA THR A 236 40.22 32.85 12.79
C THR A 236 39.97 32.70 14.30
N TRP A 237 39.03 31.84 14.64
CA TRP A 237 38.91 31.34 16.00
C TRP A 237 40.09 30.44 16.34
N VAL A 238 40.65 30.61 17.53
CA VAL A 238 41.76 29.84 18.08
C VAL A 238 41.46 29.51 19.54
N PHE A 239 42.12 28.47 20.08
CA PHE A 239 42.20 28.31 21.53
C PHE A 239 42.87 29.52 22.15
N ASP A 240 42.38 29.95 23.30
CA ASP A 240 42.93 31.13 23.96
C ASP A 240 44.42 30.89 24.31
N PRO A 241 45.35 31.69 23.76
CA PRO A 241 46.77 31.53 24.09
C PRO A 241 47.09 31.71 25.57
N GLY A 242 46.22 32.39 26.34
CA GLY A 242 46.33 32.54 27.80
C GLY A 242 46.08 31.23 28.55
N ASP A 243 45.31 30.32 27.97
CA ASP A 243 44.86 29.08 28.61
C ASP A 243 45.73 27.87 28.31
N ILE A 244 46.45 27.87 27.17
CA ILE A 244 47.30 26.74 26.75
C ILE A 244 48.53 26.63 27.66
N ASN A 245 48.42 25.83 28.72
CA ASN A 245 49.46 25.70 29.73
C ASN A 245 49.97 24.25 29.90
N GLY A 246 49.31 23.26 29.28
CA GLY A 246 49.69 21.85 29.35
C GLY A 246 49.37 21.18 30.69
N VAL A 247 48.42 21.74 31.45
CA VAL A 247 47.95 21.26 32.75
C VAL A 247 46.48 20.89 32.62
N ASP A 248 46.06 19.85 33.33
CA ASP A 248 44.65 19.52 33.56
C ASP A 248 44.19 20.37 34.76
N ASN A 249 43.60 21.52 34.47
CA ASN A 249 43.27 22.54 35.47
C ASN A 249 42.06 22.14 36.33
N ASP A 250 41.11 21.40 35.75
CA ASP A 250 39.92 20.94 36.46
C ASP A 250 40.03 19.53 37.07
N GLY A 251 41.12 18.82 36.81
CA GLY A 251 41.49 17.55 37.42
C GLY A 251 40.68 16.37 36.90
N ASN A 252 40.11 16.46 35.69
CA ASN A 252 39.30 15.40 35.08
C ASN A 252 40.13 14.32 34.36
N GLY A 253 41.45 14.50 34.28
CA GLY A 253 42.40 13.61 33.62
C GLY A 253 42.69 13.96 32.17
N LEU A 254 42.16 15.08 31.64
CA LEU A 254 42.32 15.53 30.26
C LEU A 254 42.96 16.91 30.25
N VAL A 255 44.11 17.05 29.60
CA VAL A 255 44.88 18.29 29.60
C VAL A 255 44.33 19.26 28.58
N ASP A 256 44.05 20.51 28.98
CA ASP A 256 43.63 21.60 28.10
C ASP A 256 42.35 21.27 27.28
N ASP A 257 41.35 20.58 27.85
CA ASP A 257 40.13 20.11 27.16
C ASP A 257 39.07 21.21 26.92
N PHE A 258 39.49 22.29 26.24
CA PHE A 258 38.76 23.56 26.14
C PHE A 258 37.34 23.50 25.56
N ILE A 259 37.06 22.57 24.65
CA ILE A 259 35.81 22.52 23.87
C ILE A 259 35.20 21.10 23.80
N GLY A 260 35.82 20.14 24.48
CA GLY A 260 35.60 18.71 24.32
C GLY A 260 36.92 17.97 24.12
N TRP A 261 36.88 16.77 23.53
CA TRP A 261 38.03 15.87 23.51
C TRP A 261 38.09 14.96 22.27
N ASP A 262 39.30 14.75 21.74
CA ASP A 262 39.59 13.72 20.74
C ASP A 262 40.06 12.43 21.43
N TYR A 263 39.15 11.45 21.59
CA TYR A 263 39.51 10.14 22.16
C TYR A 263 40.22 9.22 21.16
N GLU A 264 40.11 9.49 19.86
CA GLU A 264 40.82 8.73 18.83
C GLU A 264 42.32 8.98 18.90
N ASN A 265 42.71 10.26 18.99
CA ASN A 265 44.11 10.68 19.04
C ASN A 265 44.61 10.95 20.47
N ASN A 266 43.69 11.05 21.43
CA ASN A 266 43.94 11.38 22.82
C ASN A 266 44.60 12.77 22.97
N ASP A 267 43.95 13.78 22.40
CA ASP A 267 44.34 15.19 22.47
C ASP A 267 43.14 16.14 22.64
N ASN A 268 43.43 17.43 22.82
CA ASN A 268 42.44 18.46 23.08
C ASN A 268 41.77 19.05 21.84
N ASN A 269 42.05 18.52 20.64
CA ASN A 269 41.59 19.12 19.40
C ASN A 269 40.69 18.17 18.58
N PRO A 270 39.38 18.13 18.85
CA PRO A 270 38.44 17.25 18.15
C PRO A 270 38.03 17.76 16.76
N SER A 271 38.95 18.36 15.98
CA SER A 271 38.66 19.00 14.68
C SER A 271 39.06 18.20 13.45
N GLU A 272 40.11 17.39 13.52
CA GLU A 272 40.78 16.89 12.32
C GLU A 272 39.88 15.93 11.50
N GLY A 273 39.64 16.28 10.23
CA GLY A 273 39.11 15.37 9.20
C GLY A 273 37.59 15.13 9.17
N SER A 274 36.79 15.89 9.92
CA SER A 274 35.40 15.52 10.21
C SER A 274 34.34 16.21 9.36
N SER A 275 34.07 15.73 8.14
CA SER A 275 32.93 16.25 7.37
C SER A 275 31.58 15.92 8.00
N HIS A 276 31.43 14.69 8.49
CA HIS A 276 30.19 14.18 9.05
C HIS A 276 29.81 14.92 10.34
N GLY A 277 30.71 14.98 11.32
CA GLY A 277 30.43 15.65 12.59
C GLY A 277 30.33 17.18 12.50
N THR A 278 30.98 17.81 11.52
CA THR A 278 30.73 19.23 11.20
C THR A 278 29.28 19.44 10.74
N ALA A 279 28.75 18.55 9.90
CA ALA A 279 27.37 18.64 9.44
C ALA A 279 26.35 18.35 10.57
N THR A 280 26.60 17.36 11.43
CA THR A 280 25.69 17.08 12.56
C THR A 280 25.65 18.24 13.55
N THR A 281 26.82 18.82 13.86
CA THR A 281 26.94 20.02 14.70
C THR A 281 26.16 21.21 14.12
N GLY A 282 26.26 21.47 12.82
CA GLY A 282 25.52 22.56 12.15
C GLY A 282 24.01 22.41 12.20
N ILE A 283 23.49 21.18 12.09
CA ILE A 283 22.05 20.94 12.19
C ILE A 283 21.53 21.26 13.60
N VAL A 284 22.32 21.03 14.64
CA VAL A 284 21.93 21.39 16.01
C VAL A 284 22.05 22.89 16.23
N VAL A 285 23.27 23.44 16.11
CA VAL A 285 23.62 24.77 16.65
C VAL A 285 24.13 25.78 15.62
N GLY A 286 24.06 25.52 14.33
CA GLY A 286 24.46 26.53 13.32
C GLY A 286 23.70 27.84 13.58
N ASN A 287 24.38 28.97 13.77
CA ASN A 287 23.72 30.23 14.14
C ASN A 287 23.33 31.12 12.95
N GLY A 288 23.73 30.73 11.73
CA GLY A 288 23.49 31.51 10.51
C GLY A 288 24.18 32.87 10.48
N ALA A 289 25.27 33.09 11.23
CA ALA A 289 26.01 34.36 11.29
C ALA A 289 26.60 34.79 9.94
N ASN A 290 26.94 33.84 9.06
CA ASN A 290 27.33 34.09 7.66
C ASN A 290 26.13 34.02 6.68
N GLY A 291 24.91 33.94 7.18
CA GLY A 291 23.71 34.43 6.49
C GLY A 291 22.94 33.46 5.62
N THR A 292 23.11 32.13 5.72
CA THR A 292 22.39 31.26 4.77
C THR A 292 21.90 29.90 5.29
N GLN A 293 22.51 29.28 6.31
CA GLN A 293 21.96 28.08 6.98
C GLN A 293 22.06 28.21 8.49
N THR A 294 21.02 27.78 9.20
CA THR A 294 20.94 27.74 10.67
C THR A 294 20.66 26.31 11.11
N GLY A 295 20.96 25.97 12.36
CA GLY A 295 20.50 24.76 13.02
C GLY A 295 19.13 24.96 13.68
N VAL A 296 18.61 23.89 14.27
CA VAL A 296 17.33 23.90 15.01
C VAL A 296 17.39 24.77 16.26
N ALA A 297 18.51 24.73 16.99
CA ALA A 297 18.73 25.42 18.26
C ALA A 297 19.95 26.37 18.18
N PRO A 298 19.86 27.48 17.42
CA PRO A 298 20.99 28.35 17.09
C PRO A 298 21.58 29.15 18.27
N ARG A 299 21.08 28.98 19.50
CA ARG A 299 21.62 29.58 20.73
C ARG A 299 21.98 28.56 21.82
N ALA A 300 21.85 27.27 21.53
CA ALA A 300 22.41 26.23 22.39
C ALA A 300 23.94 26.20 22.28
N LYS A 301 24.60 25.65 23.30
CA LYS A 301 26.04 25.41 23.31
C LYS A 301 26.33 23.96 22.99
N ILE A 302 27.43 23.67 22.29
CA ILE A 302 27.78 22.31 21.89
C ILE A 302 29.20 21.90 22.34
N ILE A 303 29.31 20.70 22.91
CA ILE A 303 30.58 20.02 23.23
C ILE A 303 30.89 19.06 22.09
N ILE A 304 32.13 19.06 21.60
CA ILE A 304 32.56 18.20 20.49
C ILE A 304 33.38 17.03 21.03
N LEU A 305 32.88 15.81 20.86
CA LEU A 305 33.55 14.60 21.34
C LEU A 305 33.76 13.64 20.19
N LYS A 306 34.99 13.17 20.04
CA LYS A 306 35.39 12.31 18.94
C LYS A 306 35.81 10.92 19.43
N PRO A 307 34.87 9.97 19.57
CA PRO A 307 35.17 8.60 19.96
C PRO A 307 35.61 7.72 18.76
N ASN A 308 36.42 6.70 19.03
CA ASN A 308 36.73 5.62 18.07
C ASN A 308 36.88 4.25 18.75
N GLY A 309 35.73 3.59 18.97
CA GLY A 309 35.61 2.31 19.67
C GLY A 309 34.40 2.32 20.60
N GLU A 310 34.08 1.18 21.23
CA GLU A 310 32.98 1.15 22.22
C GLU A 310 33.38 1.86 23.52
N SER A 311 34.60 1.61 24.02
CA SER A 311 35.04 2.19 25.28
C SER A 311 35.24 3.71 25.21
N GLU A 312 35.77 4.21 24.09
CA GLU A 312 35.86 5.65 23.82
C GLU A 312 34.48 6.32 23.70
N TYR A 313 33.48 5.61 23.18
CA TYR A 313 32.10 6.11 23.15
C TYR A 313 31.52 6.26 24.57
N TRP A 314 31.77 5.28 25.45
CA TRP A 314 31.35 5.38 26.85
C TRP A 314 32.11 6.47 27.61
N LEU A 315 33.38 6.73 27.28
CA LEU A 315 34.13 7.86 27.82
C LEU A 315 33.51 9.19 27.38
N ALA A 316 33.15 9.35 26.10
CA ALA A 316 32.45 10.53 25.60
C ALA A 316 31.10 10.74 26.31
N GLN A 317 30.34 9.65 26.53
CA GLN A 317 29.11 9.68 27.31
C GLN A 317 29.35 10.18 28.75
N GLN A 318 30.36 9.65 29.45
CA GLN A 318 30.63 10.08 30.82
C GLN A 318 31.10 11.54 30.87
N TYR A 319 31.90 11.96 29.89
CA TYR A 319 32.38 13.34 29.78
C TYR A 319 31.20 14.31 29.63
N ALA A 320 30.26 14.01 28.73
CA ALA A 320 29.07 14.84 28.54
C ALA A 320 28.23 14.94 29.82
N ILE A 321 28.06 13.83 30.56
CA ILE A 321 27.37 13.83 31.85
C ILE A 321 28.11 14.72 32.85
N ASP A 322 29.43 14.58 32.96
CA ASP A 322 30.29 15.32 33.91
C ASP A 322 30.30 16.82 33.65
N LYS A 323 30.40 17.22 32.37
CA LYS A 323 30.40 18.63 31.97
C LYS A 323 28.99 19.25 31.89
N GLY A 324 27.97 18.52 32.32
CA GLY A 324 26.63 19.07 32.53
C GLY A 324 25.78 19.20 31.27
N ALA A 325 26.04 18.37 30.24
CA ALA A 325 25.21 18.31 29.04
C ALA A 325 23.75 17.99 29.41
N ASP A 326 22.81 18.65 28.74
CA ASP A 326 21.37 18.43 28.89
C ASP A 326 20.86 17.36 27.91
N VAL A 327 21.43 17.40 26.71
CA VAL A 327 21.11 16.49 25.61
C VAL A 327 22.43 15.97 25.06
N VAL A 328 22.45 14.69 24.71
CA VAL A 328 23.51 14.05 23.95
C VAL A 328 22.94 13.69 22.59
N THR A 329 23.72 13.91 21.55
CA THR A 329 23.40 13.47 20.20
C THR A 329 24.56 12.69 19.62
N SER A 330 24.24 11.59 18.96
CA SER A 330 25.24 10.75 18.31
C SER A 330 24.70 10.18 17.01
N SER A 331 25.46 10.43 15.96
CA SER A 331 25.16 9.90 14.63
C SER A 331 26.08 8.73 14.28
N LEU A 332 26.57 8.02 15.29
CA LEU A 332 27.38 6.81 15.17
C LEU A 332 26.51 5.57 15.48
N SER A 333 26.60 4.56 14.62
CA SER A 333 25.84 3.32 14.73
C SER A 333 26.75 2.10 14.80
N TYR A 334 26.68 1.38 15.93
CA TYR A 334 27.40 0.12 16.14
C TYR A 334 26.53 -1.04 15.69
N LYS A 335 26.96 -1.71 14.62
CA LYS A 335 26.09 -2.54 13.79
C LYS A 335 26.21 -4.02 14.09
N TRP A 336 25.11 -4.73 13.86
CA TRP A 336 25.00 -6.17 14.10
C TRP A 336 26.06 -7.04 13.43
N TYR A 337 26.52 -6.66 12.24
CA TYR A 337 27.50 -7.44 11.46
C TYR A 337 28.95 -7.10 11.78
N PHE A 338 29.22 -6.27 12.79
CA PHE A 338 30.57 -6.02 13.27
C PHE A 338 31.15 -7.29 13.93
N SER A 339 32.48 -7.39 13.96
CA SER A 339 33.19 -8.52 14.58
C SER A 339 34.22 -8.04 15.59
N PRO A 340 34.05 -8.32 16.89
CA PRO A 340 32.85 -8.89 17.49
C PRO A 340 31.62 -7.98 17.29
N GLN A 341 30.42 -8.55 17.43
CA GLN A 341 29.19 -7.74 17.47
C GLN A 341 29.25 -6.72 18.62
N PRO A 342 28.39 -5.69 18.64
CA PRO A 342 28.41 -4.69 19.71
C PRO A 342 27.96 -5.23 21.07
N ASN A 343 28.54 -4.72 22.16
CA ASN A 343 28.18 -5.13 23.52
C ASN A 343 26.90 -4.42 24.01
N TYR A 344 25.74 -4.88 23.56
CA TYR A 344 24.44 -4.28 23.89
C TYR A 344 24.19 -4.10 25.40
N PRO A 345 24.51 -5.06 26.29
CA PRO A 345 24.38 -4.85 27.73
C PRO A 345 25.15 -3.63 28.27
N MET A 346 26.34 -3.35 27.73
CA MET A 346 27.15 -2.23 28.19
C MET A 346 26.64 -0.89 27.63
N PHE A 347 26.22 -0.85 26.37
CA PHE A 347 25.50 0.32 25.82
C PHE A 347 24.23 0.63 26.62
N ARG A 348 23.43 -0.39 26.96
CA ARG A 348 22.24 -0.22 27.79
C ARG A 348 22.57 0.31 29.17
N GLN A 349 23.62 -0.23 29.80
CA GLN A 349 24.03 0.24 31.11
C GLN A 349 24.50 1.69 31.09
N MET A 350 25.23 2.12 30.05
CA MET A 350 25.71 3.50 29.96
C MET A 350 24.55 4.49 29.72
N THR A 351 23.61 4.13 28.86
CA THR A 351 22.39 4.92 28.59
C THR A 351 21.44 4.97 29.80
N ASP A 352 21.46 3.94 30.65
CA ASP A 352 20.79 3.98 31.95
C ASP A 352 21.44 5.03 32.89
N MET A 353 22.78 5.18 32.88
CA MET A 353 23.47 6.20 33.69
C MET A 353 23.19 7.62 33.20
N GLU A 354 23.11 7.82 31.87
CA GLU A 354 22.65 9.09 31.30
C GLU A 354 21.24 9.44 31.79
N LEU A 355 20.31 8.49 31.74
CA LEU A 355 18.94 8.70 32.21
C LEU A 355 18.91 9.02 33.71
N ALA A 356 19.71 8.32 34.52
CA ALA A 356 19.84 8.59 35.96
C ALA A 356 20.33 10.02 36.21
N ALA A 357 21.28 10.49 35.42
CA ALA A 357 21.82 11.84 35.48
C ALA A 357 20.87 12.91 34.89
N GLY A 358 19.71 12.51 34.34
CA GLY A 358 18.75 13.43 33.75
C GLY A 358 19.13 13.92 32.35
N VAL A 359 19.98 13.16 31.63
CA VAL A 359 20.43 13.47 30.27
C VAL A 359 19.62 12.67 29.25
N LEU A 360 19.14 13.35 28.20
CA LEU A 360 18.46 12.72 27.07
C LEU A 360 19.48 12.37 25.98
N HIS A 361 19.33 11.23 25.31
CA HIS A 361 20.21 10.81 24.21
C HIS A 361 19.42 10.64 22.92
N THR A 362 19.73 11.39 21.87
CA THR A 362 19.20 11.16 20.53
C THR A 362 20.24 10.41 19.70
N ASN A 363 19.92 9.23 19.17
CA ASN A 363 20.88 8.43 18.40
C ASN A 363 20.33 8.02 17.03
N SER A 364 21.22 7.92 16.05
CA SER A 364 20.89 7.31 14.76
C SER A 364 20.58 5.82 14.93
N THR A 365 19.66 5.29 14.13
CA THR A 365 19.32 3.85 14.18
C THR A 365 20.12 3.02 13.16
N SER A 366 21.07 3.65 12.45
CA SER A 366 21.78 3.24 11.22
C SER A 366 21.07 3.63 9.91
N ASN A 367 21.65 3.27 8.77
CA ASN A 367 21.03 3.35 7.45
C ASN A 367 20.89 1.96 6.78
N ASP A 368 20.79 0.90 7.58
CA ASP A 368 20.69 -0.50 7.13
C ASP A 368 19.25 -0.98 6.85
N GLY A 369 18.30 -0.06 6.60
CA GLY A 369 16.92 -0.41 6.22
C GLY A 369 16.87 -1.31 4.98
N GLY A 370 16.34 -2.53 5.13
CA GLY A 370 16.26 -3.53 4.06
C GLY A 370 17.60 -4.18 3.67
N SER A 371 18.66 -3.93 4.44
CA SER A 371 19.98 -4.55 4.25
C SER A 371 19.96 -6.04 4.58
N SER A 372 20.63 -6.87 3.78
CA SER A 372 20.80 -8.31 4.08
C SER A 372 21.87 -8.57 5.14
N SER A 373 22.78 -7.62 5.37
CA SER A 373 23.83 -7.71 6.38
C SER A 373 23.31 -7.49 7.81
N ALA A 374 22.19 -6.76 7.95
CA ALA A 374 21.50 -6.55 9.21
C ALA A 374 20.00 -6.83 9.01
N PRO A 375 19.55 -8.10 9.10
CA PRO A 375 18.14 -8.42 8.97
C PRO A 375 17.35 -7.86 10.16
N VAL A 376 16.07 -7.55 9.95
CA VAL A 376 15.13 -7.28 11.06
C VAL A 376 15.15 -8.49 12.00
N PRO A 377 15.32 -8.29 13.31
CA PRO A 377 15.18 -7.02 14.04
C PRO A 377 16.50 -6.26 14.33
N PHE A 378 17.64 -6.67 13.77
CA PHE A 378 18.98 -6.13 14.09
C PHE A 378 19.49 -5.04 13.12
N ASN A 379 18.62 -4.53 12.23
CA ASN A 379 18.91 -3.30 11.47
C ASN A 379 18.84 -2.03 12.33
N ILE A 380 18.24 -2.09 13.52
CA ILE A 380 18.34 -1.02 14.52
C ILE A 380 19.64 -1.20 15.30
N SER A 381 20.60 -0.31 15.03
CA SER A 381 21.95 -0.38 15.62
C SER A 381 22.04 0.21 17.02
N ALA A 382 23.08 -0.16 17.77
CA ALA A 382 23.37 0.42 19.07
C ALA A 382 24.06 1.80 18.95
N PRO A 383 23.82 2.72 19.89
CA PRO A 383 22.87 2.62 21.00
C PRO A 383 21.42 2.97 20.64
N GLY A 384 21.10 3.31 19.38
CA GLY A 384 19.73 3.64 18.92
C GLY A 384 18.66 2.56 19.24
N ASN A 385 19.08 1.32 19.43
CA ASN A 385 18.26 0.19 19.87
C ASN A 385 17.90 0.19 21.37
N CYS A 386 18.57 0.97 22.22
CA CYS A 386 18.28 1.06 23.66
C CYS A 386 16.91 1.74 23.88
N PRO A 387 16.12 1.39 24.91
CA PRO A 387 14.80 1.99 25.13
C PRO A 387 14.84 3.50 25.36
N GLY A 388 13.73 4.16 25.04
CA GLY A 388 13.52 5.56 25.37
C GLY A 388 13.30 5.81 26.85
N PRO A 389 13.28 7.09 27.28
CA PRO A 389 13.09 7.46 28.68
C PRO A 389 11.62 7.46 29.10
N TRP A 390 10.71 7.23 28.16
CA TRP A 390 9.27 7.13 28.35
C TRP A 390 8.68 6.08 27.39
N ILE A 391 7.63 5.39 27.85
CA ILE A 391 6.92 4.35 27.09
C ILE A 391 5.69 4.99 26.45
N HIS A 392 5.63 4.95 25.12
CA HIS A 392 4.45 5.39 24.38
C HIS A 392 3.23 4.49 24.70
N PRO A 393 2.00 5.02 24.81
CA PRO A 393 0.80 4.22 25.11
C PRO A 393 0.58 3.01 24.19
N ASP A 394 0.96 3.14 22.91
CA ASP A 394 0.87 2.03 21.93
C ASP A 394 1.91 0.92 22.16
N GLN A 395 3.00 1.20 22.89
CA GLN A 395 3.92 0.19 23.40
C GLN A 395 3.27 -0.49 24.63
N THR A 396 2.28 -1.34 24.38
CA THR A 396 1.51 -2.04 25.43
C THR A 396 2.35 -3.01 26.28
N LEU A 397 3.46 -3.51 25.73
CA LEU A 397 4.47 -4.28 26.46
C LEU A 397 5.40 -3.32 27.21
N VAL A 398 5.22 -3.27 28.53
CA VAL A 398 6.00 -2.44 29.44
C VAL A 398 7.31 -3.14 29.79
N GLY A 399 8.44 -2.55 29.41
CA GLY A 399 9.77 -2.98 29.82
C GLY A 399 10.54 -1.87 30.55
N GLY A 400 11.84 -2.07 30.76
CA GLY A 400 12.73 -1.07 31.32
C GLY A 400 12.94 0.11 30.37
N LEU A 401 13.29 1.25 30.96
CA LEU A 401 13.55 2.52 30.27
C LEU A 401 15.06 2.74 30.10
N SER A 402 15.46 3.68 29.24
CA SER A 402 16.82 4.21 29.13
C SER A 402 16.82 5.63 28.55
N SER A 403 17.97 6.23 28.22
CA SER A 403 18.02 7.63 27.77
C SER A 403 17.66 7.85 26.28
N VAL A 404 17.51 6.79 25.48
CA VAL A 404 17.71 6.87 24.02
C VAL A 404 16.43 7.03 23.20
N ILE A 405 16.32 8.14 22.48
CA ILE A 405 15.40 8.34 21.36
C ILE A 405 16.11 7.94 20.06
N GLY A 406 15.70 6.82 19.47
CA GLY A 406 16.20 6.35 18.18
C GLY A 406 15.49 7.03 17.01
N SER A 407 16.24 7.65 16.10
CA SER A 407 15.66 8.43 14.99
C SER A 407 15.35 7.59 13.73
N ALA A 408 14.20 7.84 13.12
CA ALA A 408 13.90 7.51 11.72
C ALA A 408 14.25 8.69 10.80
N ASN A 409 14.51 8.40 9.52
CA ASN A 409 14.87 9.40 8.52
C ASN A 409 13.75 9.63 7.49
N VAL A 410 13.18 10.84 7.47
CA VAL A 410 12.31 11.31 6.38
C VAL A 410 13.03 12.27 5.43
N ASN A 411 12.56 12.31 4.19
CA ASN A 411 13.01 13.29 3.20
C ASN A 411 12.46 14.68 3.56
N ALA A 412 13.35 15.67 3.62
CA ALA A 412 13.03 17.04 4.02
C ALA A 412 12.05 17.77 3.08
N SER A 413 11.95 17.34 1.82
CA SER A 413 11.08 17.97 0.82
C SER A 413 9.76 17.22 0.61
N THR A 414 9.78 15.89 0.70
CA THR A 414 8.58 15.05 0.43
C THR A 414 7.90 14.56 1.69
N ASP A 415 8.54 14.67 2.85
CA ASP A 415 8.02 14.20 4.14
C ASP A 415 7.74 12.67 4.18
N LEU A 416 8.37 11.92 3.28
CA LEU A 416 8.27 10.46 3.20
C LEU A 416 9.50 9.81 3.83
N ILE A 417 9.31 8.69 4.53
CA ILE A 417 10.41 7.91 5.08
C ILE A 417 11.30 7.33 3.99
N VAL A 418 12.61 7.39 4.19
CA VAL A 418 13.59 6.85 3.24
C VAL A 418 13.75 5.35 3.42
N SER A 419 13.85 4.58 2.33
CA SER A 419 13.98 3.12 2.37
C SER A 419 15.15 2.62 3.22
N SER A 420 16.28 3.35 3.20
CA SER A 420 17.45 3.06 4.04
C SER A 420 17.24 3.32 5.53
N SER A 421 16.19 4.05 5.92
CA SER A 421 15.84 4.19 7.34
C SER A 421 15.54 2.80 7.93
N PRO A 422 16.18 2.41 9.02
CA PRO A 422 15.89 1.17 9.73
C PRO A 422 14.46 1.13 10.27
N TYR A 423 13.97 -0.07 10.56
CA TYR A 423 12.63 -0.33 11.06
C TYR A 423 12.61 -1.58 11.93
N GLY A 424 11.88 -1.52 13.04
CA GLY A 424 11.88 -2.51 14.10
C GLY A 424 10.80 -3.60 13.97
N PRO A 425 10.46 -4.27 15.09
CA PRO A 425 10.88 -3.97 16.47
C PRO A 425 12.33 -4.38 16.74
N PHE A 426 12.90 -4.06 17.91
CA PHE A 426 14.20 -4.58 18.39
C PHE A 426 14.02 -5.58 19.56
N PRO A 427 14.82 -6.67 19.67
CA PRO A 427 14.61 -7.71 20.68
C PRO A 427 15.56 -7.52 21.88
N TRP A 428 15.04 -6.97 23.00
CA TRP A 428 15.76 -7.02 24.28
C TRP A 428 15.39 -8.31 25.01
N GLU A 429 16.05 -9.40 24.60
CA GLU A 429 15.79 -10.76 25.10
C GLU A 429 17.09 -11.57 25.27
N ASN A 430 16.97 -12.89 25.48
CA ASN A 430 18.14 -13.77 25.44
C ASN A 430 18.61 -14.01 23.99
N ILE A 431 19.30 -13.02 23.39
CA ILE A 431 19.74 -13.04 22.00
C ILE A 431 20.51 -14.33 21.65
N GLN A 432 21.36 -14.82 22.56
CA GLN A 432 22.15 -16.04 22.35
C GLN A 432 21.30 -17.30 22.14
N ALA A 433 20.03 -17.31 22.54
CA ALA A 433 19.13 -18.44 22.35
C ALA A 433 18.84 -18.69 20.86
N ASN A 434 18.69 -17.63 20.07
CA ASN A 434 18.41 -17.69 18.64
C ASN A 434 19.66 -17.38 17.79
N HIS A 435 20.61 -16.62 18.35
CA HIS A 435 21.86 -16.23 17.69
C HIS A 435 23.08 -16.65 18.54
N PRO A 436 23.47 -17.94 18.54
CA PRO A 436 24.58 -18.44 19.36
C PRO A 436 25.94 -17.80 19.06
N SER A 437 26.07 -17.10 17.93
CA SER A 437 27.27 -16.34 17.56
C SER A 437 27.40 -14.99 18.29
N TYR A 438 26.33 -14.49 18.92
CA TYR A 438 26.40 -13.27 19.72
C TYR A 438 27.26 -13.52 20.96
N PRO A 439 28.37 -12.79 21.17
CA PRO A 439 29.39 -13.17 22.14
C PRO A 439 29.01 -12.81 23.58
N TYR A 440 28.04 -11.93 23.80
CA TYR A 440 27.74 -11.40 25.12
C TYR A 440 26.48 -12.02 25.75
N SER A 441 26.57 -12.30 27.04
CA SER A 441 25.43 -12.73 27.85
C SER A 441 24.51 -11.55 28.17
N MET A 442 23.23 -11.66 27.79
CA MET A 442 22.22 -10.65 28.14
C MET A 442 21.79 -10.79 29.61
N PRO A 443 22.01 -9.78 30.48
CA PRO A 443 21.55 -9.81 31.88
C PRO A 443 20.04 -9.99 31.97
N VAL A 444 19.56 -10.73 32.98
CA VAL A 444 18.12 -11.05 33.12
C VAL A 444 17.26 -9.79 33.22
N GLN A 445 17.76 -8.74 33.87
CA GLN A 445 17.02 -7.48 34.00
C GLN A 445 16.85 -6.70 32.68
N TYR A 446 17.61 -7.02 31.64
CA TYR A 446 17.49 -6.39 30.31
C TYR A 446 16.78 -7.31 29.29
N ARG A 447 16.10 -8.36 29.76
CA ARG A 447 15.30 -9.27 28.92
C ARG A 447 13.83 -8.87 29.00
N ASP A 448 13.55 -7.61 28.69
CA ASP A 448 12.30 -6.91 28.94
C ASP A 448 11.44 -6.67 27.69
N TYR A 449 11.96 -6.94 26.49
CA TYR A 449 11.22 -6.84 25.22
C TYR A 449 11.44 -8.08 24.33
N PRO A 450 10.81 -9.23 24.64
CA PRO A 450 10.88 -10.44 23.82
C PRO A 450 10.27 -10.24 22.43
N TYR A 451 10.87 -10.91 21.44
CA TYR A 451 10.37 -10.90 20.05
C TYR A 451 10.66 -12.22 19.33
N GLU A 452 11.94 -12.61 19.15
CA GLU A 452 12.26 -13.84 18.41
C GLU A 452 12.09 -15.08 19.31
N THR A 453 12.27 -14.96 20.63
CA THR A 453 12.11 -16.11 21.56
C THR A 453 10.67 -16.40 21.94
N GLN A 454 9.72 -15.51 21.61
CA GLN A 454 8.31 -15.64 21.96
C GLN A 454 7.41 -15.30 20.75
N PRO A 455 6.88 -16.30 20.00
CA PRO A 455 6.05 -16.06 18.84
C PRO A 455 4.84 -15.16 19.14
N GLY A 456 4.65 -14.10 18.36
CA GLY A 456 3.58 -13.13 18.54
C GLY A 456 3.86 -12.02 19.56
N ALA A 457 5.04 -12.01 20.19
CA ALA A 457 5.45 -10.89 21.04
C ALA A 457 5.73 -9.64 20.21
N MET A 458 5.48 -8.46 20.80
CA MET A 458 5.57 -7.18 20.12
C MET A 458 7.01 -6.67 19.95
N GLY A 459 7.94 -7.08 20.83
CA GLY A 459 9.27 -6.46 20.91
C GLY A 459 9.22 -5.00 21.36
N LEU A 460 10.36 -4.31 21.25
CA LEU A 460 10.46 -2.87 21.46
C LEU A 460 10.23 -2.14 20.13
N ILE A 461 9.17 -1.33 20.04
CA ILE A 461 8.88 -0.54 18.83
C ILE A 461 10.00 0.49 18.64
N LYS A 462 10.68 0.39 17.50
CA LYS A 462 11.76 1.28 17.06
C LYS A 462 11.64 1.52 15.55
N PRO A 463 12.03 2.69 15.02
CA PRO A 463 12.53 3.88 15.72
C PRO A 463 11.48 4.51 16.65
N ASP A 464 11.89 5.45 17.52
CA ASP A 464 10.95 6.12 18.43
C ASP A 464 10.16 7.22 17.75
N ILE A 465 10.82 7.97 16.87
CA ILE A 465 10.28 9.14 16.20
C ILE A 465 11.07 9.43 14.92
N ALA A 466 10.43 10.03 13.93
CA ALA A 466 11.04 10.42 12.67
C ALA A 466 11.42 11.92 12.65
N ALA A 467 12.50 12.24 11.93
CA ALA A 467 12.94 13.60 11.67
C ALA A 467 13.55 13.73 10.26
N PRO A 468 13.64 14.96 9.71
CA PRO A 468 14.24 15.19 8.40
C PRO A 468 15.71 14.83 8.44
N GLY A 469 16.09 13.81 7.68
CA GLY A 469 17.47 13.38 7.58
C GLY A 469 17.98 13.29 6.16
N ASN A 470 17.12 13.33 5.13
CA ASN A 470 17.53 13.27 3.73
C ASN A 470 17.17 14.55 2.98
N GLY A 471 18.10 15.05 2.14
CA GLY A 471 17.92 16.32 1.45
C GLY A 471 18.09 17.52 2.39
N THR A 472 18.91 17.36 3.44
CA THR A 472 19.25 18.44 4.36
C THR A 472 20.54 19.12 3.89
N THR A 473 20.77 20.36 4.34
CA THR A 473 22.00 21.11 4.06
C THR A 473 22.58 21.55 5.39
N SER A 474 23.88 21.38 5.58
CA SER A 474 24.56 21.74 6.83
C SER A 474 25.99 22.23 6.59
N THR A 475 26.64 22.69 7.65
CA THR A 475 28.01 23.21 7.65
C THR A 475 29.02 22.18 7.14
N ALA A 476 30.04 22.68 6.45
CA ALA A 476 31.13 21.88 5.89
C ALA A 476 32.50 22.33 6.44
N PRO A 477 33.49 21.42 6.57
CA PRO A 477 34.84 21.79 6.99
C PRO A 477 35.47 22.84 6.07
N GLY A 478 36.19 23.80 6.66
CA GLY A 478 36.84 24.91 5.95
C GLY A 478 35.90 26.07 5.60
N GLY A 479 34.63 26.01 6.02
CA GLY A 479 33.60 27.00 5.72
C GLY A 479 32.57 26.54 4.69
N GLY A 480 31.46 27.29 4.58
CA GLY A 480 30.39 27.00 3.62
C GLY A 480 29.54 25.80 4.03
N TYR A 481 28.82 25.21 3.06
CA TYR A 481 27.81 24.19 3.33
C TYR A 481 27.89 23.01 2.36
N GLN A 482 27.34 21.88 2.81
CA GLN A 482 27.28 20.61 2.08
C GLN A 482 25.89 19.98 2.21
N SER A 483 25.54 19.12 1.26
CA SER A 483 24.35 18.27 1.41
C SER A 483 24.62 17.19 2.44
N PHE A 484 23.63 16.88 3.25
CA PHE A 484 23.72 15.84 4.27
C PHE A 484 22.48 14.95 4.23
N SER A 485 22.70 13.65 4.41
CA SER A 485 21.64 12.65 4.26
C SER A 485 21.86 11.44 5.17
N GLY A 486 20.79 10.89 5.74
CA GLY A 486 20.78 9.66 6.54
C GLY A 486 20.03 9.85 7.86
N THR A 487 19.89 8.77 8.64
CA THR A 487 19.48 8.91 10.05
C THR A 487 20.43 9.81 10.82
N SER A 488 21.72 9.86 10.45
CA SER A 488 22.70 10.85 10.91
C SER A 488 22.29 12.30 10.69
N GLY A 489 21.46 12.60 9.68
CA GLY A 489 20.86 13.93 9.50
C GLY A 489 19.62 14.15 10.36
N ALA A 490 18.83 13.11 10.60
CA ALA A 490 17.60 13.16 11.39
C ALA A 490 17.88 13.30 12.90
N THR A 491 18.88 12.59 13.40
CA THR A 491 19.27 12.60 14.82
C THR A 491 19.58 14.00 15.38
N PRO A 492 20.45 14.82 14.76
CA PRO A 492 20.72 16.17 15.26
C PRO A 492 19.51 17.11 15.16
N HIS A 493 18.54 16.85 14.27
CA HIS A 493 17.28 17.60 14.32
C HIS A 493 16.51 17.32 15.61
N LEU A 494 16.43 16.05 16.02
CA LEU A 494 15.80 15.67 17.30
C LEU A 494 16.53 16.28 18.50
N ALA A 495 17.87 16.27 18.48
CA ALA A 495 18.69 16.90 19.52
C ALA A 495 18.40 18.39 19.66
N GLY A 496 18.30 19.08 18.52
CA GLY A 496 17.95 20.49 18.48
C GLY A 496 16.52 20.77 18.97
N VAL A 497 15.54 19.92 18.62
CA VAL A 497 14.19 20.03 19.18
C VAL A 497 14.21 19.86 20.69
N ALA A 498 14.88 18.82 21.20
CA ALA A 498 15.05 18.64 22.64
C ALA A 498 15.70 19.87 23.31
N ALA A 499 16.68 20.50 22.65
CA ALA A 499 17.28 21.74 23.15
C ALA A 499 16.30 22.93 23.17
N LEU A 500 15.39 23.06 22.20
CA LEU A 500 14.32 24.07 22.24
C LEU A 500 13.33 23.84 23.39
N LEU A 501 13.01 22.58 23.70
CA LEU A 501 12.12 22.23 24.81
C LEU A 501 12.77 22.55 26.16
N LEU A 502 14.07 22.27 26.29
CA LEU A 502 14.80 22.49 27.53
C LEU A 502 15.21 23.95 27.75
N SER A 503 15.26 24.78 26.70
CA SER A 503 15.50 26.21 26.86
C SER A 503 14.28 26.93 27.44
N VAL A 504 13.06 26.54 27.02
CA VAL A 504 11.84 27.12 27.56
C VAL A 504 11.48 26.54 28.93
N ASN A 505 11.78 25.27 29.15
CA ASN A 505 11.57 24.61 30.45
C ASN A 505 12.77 23.73 30.84
N PRO A 506 13.74 24.31 31.58
CA PRO A 506 14.97 23.60 31.98
C PRO A 506 14.75 22.53 33.05
N ASN A 507 13.54 22.40 33.59
CA ASN A 507 13.22 21.41 34.62
C ASN A 507 12.62 20.11 34.05
N LEU A 508 12.32 20.05 32.73
CA LEU A 508 11.73 18.86 32.14
C LEU A 508 12.64 17.64 32.31
N GLU A 509 12.08 16.58 32.86
CA GLU A 509 12.75 15.28 32.92
C GLU A 509 12.90 14.67 31.51
N PRO A 510 13.93 13.84 31.22
CA PRO A 510 14.07 13.17 29.92
C PRO A 510 12.81 12.44 29.47
N ALA A 511 12.06 11.84 30.42
CA ALA A 511 10.79 11.20 30.16
C ALA A 511 9.75 12.18 29.60
N ALA A 512 9.64 13.38 30.18
CA ALA A 512 8.72 14.41 29.73
C ALA A 512 9.14 14.96 28.36
N VAL A 513 10.44 15.19 28.11
CA VAL A 513 10.92 15.63 26.79
C VAL A 513 10.55 14.61 25.71
N SER A 514 10.85 13.32 25.94
CA SER A 514 10.55 12.24 25.00
C SER A 514 9.05 12.07 24.76
N MET A 515 8.25 12.17 25.81
CA MET A 515 6.79 12.15 25.73
C MET A 515 6.28 13.30 24.88
N ILE A 516 6.64 14.54 25.19
CA ILE A 516 6.21 15.73 24.45
C ILE A 516 6.57 15.60 22.97
N MET A 517 7.80 15.19 22.65
CA MET A 517 8.23 15.03 21.27
C MET A 517 7.42 13.98 20.52
N GLN A 518 7.10 12.84 21.16
CA GLN A 518 6.35 11.75 20.53
C GLN A 518 4.85 12.02 20.44
N THR A 519 4.22 12.60 21.46
CA THR A 519 2.76 12.84 21.47
C THR A 519 2.33 14.05 20.64
N THR A 520 3.26 14.96 20.35
CA THR A 520 3.02 16.09 19.44
C THR A 520 3.54 15.85 18.04
N ALA A 521 4.11 14.67 17.77
CA ALA A 521 4.57 14.30 16.44
C ALA A 521 3.40 14.31 15.45
N VAL A 522 3.69 14.71 14.22
CA VAL A 522 2.76 14.57 13.11
C VAL A 522 2.70 13.09 12.75
N GLU A 523 1.52 12.51 12.96
CA GLU A 523 1.19 11.12 12.63
C GLU A 523 1.62 10.75 11.20
N LYS A 524 2.33 9.62 11.06
CA LYS A 524 2.79 9.07 9.78
C LYS A 524 2.81 7.56 9.86
N GLY A 525 2.54 6.91 8.72
CA GLY A 525 2.56 5.46 8.63
C GLY A 525 1.24 4.84 9.06
N GLU A 526 1.31 3.74 9.82
CA GLU A 526 0.13 3.10 10.38
C GLU A 526 -0.39 3.92 11.56
N PRO A 527 -1.70 3.92 11.86
CA PRO A 527 -2.22 4.67 13.00
C PRO A 527 -1.56 4.27 14.34
N GLY A 528 -1.05 5.25 15.05
CA GLY A 528 -0.32 5.11 16.31
C GLY A 528 1.20 4.95 16.11
N LYS A 529 1.91 4.72 17.21
CA LYS A 529 3.36 4.46 17.15
C LYS A 529 3.64 3.14 16.43
N ASP A 530 4.32 3.21 15.29
CA ASP A 530 4.61 2.06 14.43
C ASP A 530 6.12 1.74 14.31
N ASN A 531 6.47 0.57 13.76
CA ASN A 531 7.86 0.11 13.62
C ASN A 531 8.65 0.79 12.50
N ARG A 532 8.05 1.71 11.76
CA ARG A 532 8.61 2.39 10.59
C ARG A 532 8.89 3.87 10.89
N TYR A 533 7.87 4.63 11.26
CA TYR A 533 7.96 6.05 11.60
C TYR A 533 8.13 6.30 13.10
N GLY A 534 7.99 5.29 13.95
CA GLY A 534 7.85 5.52 15.39
C GLY A 534 6.53 6.26 15.66
N ALA A 535 6.55 7.26 16.52
CA ALA A 535 5.37 8.06 16.84
C ALA A 535 4.95 9.05 15.72
N GLY A 536 5.62 9.02 14.56
CA GLY A 536 5.45 9.99 13.48
C GLY A 536 6.63 10.95 13.35
N ARG A 537 6.46 12.01 12.55
CA ARG A 537 7.49 13.03 12.35
C ARG A 537 7.40 14.11 13.42
N VAL A 538 8.51 14.42 14.09
CA VAL A 538 8.59 15.50 15.08
C VAL A 538 8.05 16.84 14.55
N ASP A 539 7.35 17.57 15.42
CA ASP A 539 6.92 18.96 15.22
C ASP A 539 7.51 19.82 16.34
N ALA A 540 8.54 20.62 16.02
CA ALA A 540 9.25 21.44 16.99
C ALA A 540 8.33 22.50 17.61
N TYR A 541 7.38 23.04 16.85
CA TYR A 541 6.51 24.10 17.33
C TYR A 541 5.46 23.57 18.31
N GLN A 542 4.77 22.47 17.96
CA GLN A 542 3.80 21.85 18.87
C GLN A 542 4.47 21.34 20.15
N ALA A 543 5.63 20.68 20.01
CA ALA A 543 6.43 20.23 21.14
C ALA A 543 6.87 21.41 22.04
N PHE A 544 7.30 22.52 21.45
CA PHE A 544 7.68 23.73 22.19
C PHE A 544 6.51 24.34 22.95
N LEU A 545 5.35 24.51 22.31
CA LEU A 545 4.16 25.06 22.96
C LEU A 545 3.76 24.22 24.18
N LEU A 546 3.86 22.90 24.07
CA LEU A 546 3.55 22.01 25.17
C LEU A 546 4.59 22.08 26.29
N ALA A 547 5.89 22.12 25.96
CA ALA A 547 6.97 22.29 26.94
C ALA A 547 6.93 23.63 27.67
N ALA A 548 6.45 24.69 27.01
CA ALA A 548 6.26 26.02 27.58
C ALA A 548 5.06 26.12 28.54
N GLY A 549 4.14 25.14 28.52
CA GLY A 549 3.05 25.05 29.49
C GLY A 549 3.56 24.76 30.90
N GLU A 550 2.83 25.21 31.93
CA GLU A 550 3.10 24.78 33.31
C GLU A 550 2.85 23.26 33.42
N GLN A 551 3.78 22.53 34.05
CA GLN A 551 3.59 21.10 34.35
C GLN A 551 2.33 20.97 35.21
N ASP A 552 1.29 20.35 34.66
CA ASP A 552 0.07 20.16 35.42
C ASP A 552 0.30 19.12 36.52
N SER A 553 -0.18 19.42 37.71
CA SER A 553 -0.20 18.50 38.85
C SER A 553 -1.62 18.17 39.29
N VAL A 554 -2.61 18.78 38.64
CA VAL A 554 -4.03 18.57 38.89
C VAL A 554 -4.47 17.45 37.95
N PRO A 555 -4.96 16.32 38.49
CA PRO A 555 -5.50 15.27 37.65
C PRO A 555 -6.79 15.71 36.94
N PRO A 556 -7.13 15.06 35.82
CA PRO A 556 -8.41 15.28 35.19
C PRO A 556 -9.56 15.07 36.18
N THR A 557 -10.60 15.87 36.02
CA THR A 557 -11.82 15.74 36.84
C THR A 557 -12.43 14.34 36.71
N GLN A 558 -13.11 13.88 37.76
CA GLN A 558 -13.78 12.58 37.75
C GLN A 558 -14.90 12.55 36.70
N ILE A 559 -14.94 11.51 35.88
CA ILE A 559 -16.09 11.23 35.02
C ILE A 559 -17.25 10.77 35.91
N THR A 560 -18.34 11.54 35.93
CA THR A 560 -19.51 11.25 36.77
C THR A 560 -20.72 10.75 35.99
N ASP A 561 -20.64 10.72 34.66
CA ASP A 561 -21.75 10.42 33.75
C ASP A 561 -21.50 9.21 32.84
N LEU A 562 -20.53 8.34 33.19
CA LEU A 562 -20.30 7.10 32.46
C LEU A 562 -21.57 6.26 32.50
N ALA A 563 -22.13 6.01 31.33
CA ALA A 563 -23.41 5.32 31.17
C ALA A 563 -23.30 4.24 30.11
N ILE A 564 -24.02 3.14 30.37
CA ILE A 564 -24.35 2.16 29.34
C ILE A 564 -25.61 2.70 28.65
N VAL A 565 -25.47 3.12 27.39
CA VAL A 565 -26.56 3.76 26.65
C VAL A 565 -27.32 2.79 25.74
N ASP A 566 -26.69 1.68 25.37
CA ASP A 566 -27.31 0.62 24.58
C ASP A 566 -26.58 -0.71 24.81
N PHE A 567 -27.24 -1.83 24.59
CA PHE A 567 -26.66 -3.15 24.74
C PHE A 567 -27.44 -4.24 24.00
N GLY A 568 -26.69 -5.26 23.57
CA GLY A 568 -27.20 -6.43 22.89
C GLY A 568 -26.87 -7.74 23.61
N SER A 569 -26.93 -8.83 22.87
CA SER A 569 -26.61 -10.18 23.34
C SER A 569 -25.11 -10.38 23.56
N ASN A 570 -24.24 -9.71 22.81
CA ASN A 570 -22.78 -9.86 22.90
C ASN A 570 -22.01 -8.54 22.82
N TRP A 571 -22.69 -7.41 23.01
CA TRP A 571 -22.07 -6.09 22.98
C TRP A 571 -22.76 -5.11 23.95
N LEU A 572 -22.02 -4.09 24.37
CA LEU A 572 -22.53 -2.95 25.14
C LEU A 572 -21.93 -1.65 24.60
N LYS A 573 -22.71 -0.57 24.58
CA LYS A 573 -22.25 0.76 24.19
C LYS A 573 -22.16 1.67 25.41
N LEU A 574 -20.96 2.17 25.65
CA LEU A 574 -20.65 3.15 26.69
C LEU A 574 -20.73 4.57 26.12
N ASN A 575 -21.13 5.50 26.97
CA ASN A 575 -21.08 6.94 26.71
C ASN A 575 -20.62 7.66 27.98
N TRP A 576 -19.79 8.69 27.84
CA TRP A 576 -19.39 9.58 28.93
C TRP A 576 -19.01 10.94 28.37
N THR A 577 -18.86 11.95 29.22
CA THR A 577 -18.34 13.25 28.80
C THR A 577 -16.85 13.33 29.08
N ALA A 578 -16.08 13.84 28.12
CA ALA A 578 -14.65 14.10 28.30
C ALA A 578 -14.46 15.03 29.51
N PRO A 579 -13.73 14.61 30.57
CA PRO A 579 -13.61 15.42 31.76
C PRO A 579 -12.77 16.67 31.48
N PHE A 580 -13.01 17.70 32.27
CA PHE A 580 -12.11 18.85 32.29
C PHE A 580 -10.77 18.44 32.89
N ASP A 581 -9.72 18.94 32.29
CA ASP A 581 -8.36 18.87 32.79
C ASP A 581 -7.69 20.21 32.54
N SER A 582 -6.83 20.65 33.45
CA SER A 582 -6.16 21.95 33.36
C SER A 582 -4.92 21.95 32.48
N SER A 583 -4.47 20.77 32.02
CA SER A 583 -3.23 20.64 31.27
C SER A 583 -3.39 21.11 29.82
N VAL A 584 -2.28 21.53 29.22
CA VAL A 584 -2.22 21.84 27.80
C VAL A 584 -2.45 20.55 27.01
N GLY A 585 -3.57 20.45 26.31
CA GLY A 585 -3.99 19.22 25.60
C GLY A 585 -5.09 18.42 26.33
N GLY A 586 -5.36 18.72 27.60
CA GLY A 586 -6.40 18.09 28.39
C GLY A 586 -6.14 16.61 28.69
N VAL A 587 -7.18 15.79 28.65
CA VAL A 587 -7.06 14.34 28.85
C VAL A 587 -6.23 13.73 27.73
N ALA A 588 -5.18 12.98 28.06
CA ALA A 588 -4.34 12.30 27.09
C ALA A 588 -4.87 10.90 26.73
N VAL A 589 -5.40 10.17 27.71
CA VAL A 589 -5.88 8.79 27.50
C VAL A 589 -6.92 8.38 28.55
N TYR A 590 -7.79 7.45 28.18
CA TYR A 590 -8.72 6.77 29.10
C TYR A 590 -8.23 5.35 29.40
N ASP A 591 -8.09 5.00 30.68
CA ASP A 591 -8.00 3.61 31.14
C ASP A 591 -9.42 3.08 31.39
N ILE A 592 -9.92 2.24 30.50
CA ILE A 592 -11.28 1.70 30.54
C ILE A 592 -11.23 0.25 31.00
N ARG A 593 -11.99 -0.07 32.05
CA ARG A 593 -12.00 -1.39 32.68
C ARG A 593 -13.36 -2.06 32.60
N ILE A 594 -13.35 -3.38 32.40
CA ILE A 594 -14.52 -4.26 32.44
C ILE A 594 -14.31 -5.40 33.44
N SER A 595 -15.37 -5.72 34.19
CA SER A 595 -15.36 -6.82 35.16
C SER A 595 -16.72 -7.53 35.22
N ASN A 596 -16.71 -8.81 35.60
CA ASN A 596 -17.91 -9.56 35.99
C ASN A 596 -18.21 -9.47 37.49
N SER A 597 -17.39 -8.74 38.25
CA SER A 597 -17.58 -8.43 39.66
C SER A 597 -17.57 -6.92 39.89
N PRO A 598 -18.21 -6.40 40.95
CA PRO A 598 -18.22 -4.96 41.23
C PRO A 598 -16.83 -4.35 41.27
N ILE A 599 -16.67 -3.17 40.65
CA ILE A 599 -15.47 -2.33 40.77
C ILE A 599 -15.80 -1.27 41.82
N SER A 600 -15.07 -1.24 42.94
CA SER A 600 -15.36 -0.37 44.08
C SER A 600 -14.18 0.46 44.56
N ASP A 601 -12.97 0.15 44.12
CA ASP A 601 -11.72 0.78 44.53
C ASP A 601 -10.61 0.58 43.48
N SER A 602 -9.44 1.19 43.68
CA SER A 602 -8.32 1.08 42.75
C SER A 602 -7.78 -0.33 42.59
N ALA A 603 -7.85 -1.17 43.64
CA ALA A 603 -7.36 -2.55 43.56
C ALA A 603 -8.26 -3.40 42.66
N THR A 604 -9.57 -3.31 42.85
CA THR A 604 -10.57 -3.96 42.01
C THR A 604 -10.56 -3.41 40.57
N PHE A 605 -10.31 -2.10 40.40
CA PHE A 605 -10.14 -1.48 39.08
C PHE A 605 -8.95 -2.06 38.30
N TYR A 606 -7.75 -2.09 38.89
CA TYR A 606 -6.56 -2.61 38.18
C TYR A 606 -6.56 -4.13 38.02
N SER A 607 -7.32 -4.86 38.85
CA SER A 607 -7.57 -6.29 38.64
C SER A 607 -8.55 -6.59 37.51
N ALA A 608 -9.39 -5.61 37.14
CA ALA A 608 -10.35 -5.74 36.07
C ALA A 608 -9.65 -5.68 34.71
N GLN A 609 -10.25 -6.35 33.73
CA GLN A 609 -9.70 -6.42 32.38
C GLN A 609 -9.73 -5.03 31.73
N GLN A 610 -8.61 -4.60 31.17
CA GLN A 610 -8.53 -3.37 30.39
C GLN A 610 -9.12 -3.57 29.00
N ILE A 611 -9.86 -2.57 28.52
CA ILE A 611 -10.35 -2.47 27.15
C ILE A 611 -9.58 -1.36 26.46
N ALA A 612 -9.04 -1.64 25.27
CA ALA A 612 -8.39 -0.64 24.45
C ALA A 612 -9.41 0.40 23.94
N TYR A 613 -9.05 1.67 24.01
CA TYR A 613 -9.80 2.78 23.43
C TYR A 613 -8.97 3.39 22.31
N SER A 614 -9.45 3.30 21.07
CA SER A 614 -8.76 3.81 19.88
C SER A 614 -9.15 5.24 19.51
N GLY A 615 -10.07 5.86 20.25
CA GLY A 615 -10.40 7.27 20.08
C GLY A 615 -9.38 8.17 20.79
N ALA A 616 -9.05 9.31 20.20
CA ALA A 616 -8.37 10.37 20.94
C ALA A 616 -9.38 11.01 21.92
N PRO A 617 -9.01 11.32 23.17
CA PRO A 617 -9.84 12.16 24.01
C PRO A 617 -10.07 13.52 23.33
N ASP A 618 -11.33 13.93 23.24
CA ASP A 618 -11.71 15.21 22.66
C ASP A 618 -11.74 16.31 23.74
N THR A 619 -11.99 17.55 23.33
CA THR A 619 -12.07 18.69 24.24
C THR A 619 -13.03 18.45 25.42
N ALA A 620 -12.67 18.95 26.60
CA ALA A 620 -13.49 18.84 27.79
C ALA A 620 -14.96 19.25 27.53
N GLY A 621 -15.90 18.40 27.94
CA GLY A 621 -17.32 18.58 27.65
C GLY A 621 -17.82 17.89 26.38
N SER A 622 -16.93 17.37 25.52
CA SER A 622 -17.33 16.58 24.35
C SER A 622 -17.82 15.18 24.75
N PRO A 623 -18.89 14.66 24.13
CA PRO A 623 -19.35 13.29 24.36
C PRO A 623 -18.36 12.27 23.78
N GLN A 624 -18.09 11.22 24.52
CA GLN A 624 -17.20 10.11 24.18
C GLN A 624 -18.00 8.81 24.15
N GLN A 625 -17.74 7.93 23.18
CA GLN A 625 -18.46 6.67 23.05
C GLN A 625 -17.52 5.51 22.77
N LEU A 626 -17.84 4.34 23.33
CA LEU A 626 -17.13 3.10 23.04
C LEU A 626 -18.12 1.95 22.88
N LEU A 627 -18.01 1.22 21.77
CA LEU A 627 -18.71 -0.05 21.57
C LEU A 627 -17.80 -1.20 22.01
N VAL A 628 -18.23 -1.95 23.02
CA VAL A 628 -17.53 -3.13 23.53
C VAL A 628 -18.21 -4.37 22.97
N ASN A 629 -17.49 -5.16 22.16
CA ASN A 629 -18.00 -6.34 21.47
C ASN A 629 -17.49 -7.65 22.10
N ASN A 630 -17.96 -8.80 21.60
CA ASN A 630 -17.53 -10.15 21.98
C ASN A 630 -17.74 -10.50 23.46
N LEU A 631 -18.79 -9.94 24.05
CA LEU A 631 -19.17 -10.19 25.43
C LEU A 631 -20.00 -11.48 25.54
N ALA A 632 -19.88 -12.16 26.68
CA ALA A 632 -20.68 -13.34 26.95
C ALA A 632 -22.16 -12.96 27.09
N MET A 633 -23.03 -13.80 26.56
CA MET A 633 -24.49 -13.61 26.63
C MET A 633 -25.01 -13.86 28.05
N SER A 634 -26.15 -13.26 28.40
CA SER A 634 -26.78 -13.37 29.72
C SER A 634 -25.84 -13.08 30.90
N THR A 635 -24.86 -12.20 30.70
CA THR A 635 -23.77 -11.97 31.65
C THR A 635 -23.78 -10.52 32.12
N GLN A 636 -23.66 -10.31 33.43
CA GLN A 636 -23.57 -8.98 34.02
C GLN A 636 -22.14 -8.44 33.94
N TYR A 637 -22.00 -7.18 33.53
CA TYR A 637 -20.74 -6.46 33.44
C TYR A 637 -20.77 -5.16 34.24
N TYR A 638 -19.61 -4.78 34.75
CA TYR A 638 -19.32 -3.52 35.44
C TYR A 638 -18.25 -2.78 34.64
N PHE A 639 -18.45 -1.48 34.39
CA PHE A 639 -17.51 -0.65 33.66
C PHE A 639 -17.02 0.51 34.50
N ALA A 640 -15.75 0.85 34.38
CA ALA A 640 -15.16 2.01 35.04
C ALA A 640 -14.10 2.65 34.15
N ILE A 641 -13.93 3.97 34.27
CA ILE A 641 -12.90 4.72 33.54
C ILE A 641 -12.07 5.54 34.52
N ARG A 642 -10.76 5.61 34.27
CA ARG A 642 -9.89 6.68 34.79
C ARG A 642 -9.30 7.45 33.61
N SER A 643 -9.20 8.75 33.74
CA SER A 643 -8.61 9.62 32.73
C SER A 643 -7.20 10.00 33.16
N ASN A 644 -6.24 9.94 32.26
CA ASN A 644 -4.88 10.39 32.50
C ASN A 644 -4.64 11.63 31.64
N ASP A 645 -4.08 12.67 32.23
CA ASP A 645 -3.56 13.79 31.45
C ASP A 645 -2.22 13.42 30.81
N ILE A 646 -1.69 14.36 30.03
CA ILE A 646 -0.38 14.23 29.40
C ILE A 646 0.76 14.24 30.43
N TRP A 647 0.56 14.66 31.67
CA TRP A 647 1.59 14.71 32.71
C TRP A 647 1.57 13.46 33.62
N GLY A 648 0.69 12.51 33.36
CA GLY A 648 0.54 11.26 34.10
C GLY A 648 -0.33 11.36 35.37
N ASN A 649 -1.02 12.48 35.57
CA ASN A 649 -1.98 12.63 36.65
C ASN A 649 -3.26 11.86 36.31
N VAL A 650 -3.68 11.01 37.25
CA VAL A 650 -4.80 10.07 37.06
C VAL A 650 -6.03 10.55 37.82
N SER A 651 -7.17 10.63 37.15
CA SER A 651 -8.45 10.98 37.76
C SER A 651 -8.89 9.97 38.83
N GLU A 652 -9.87 10.34 39.66
CA GLU A 652 -10.64 9.34 40.43
C GLU A 652 -11.36 8.35 39.50
N ILE A 653 -11.72 7.17 40.02
CA ILE A 653 -12.51 6.17 39.28
C ILE A 653 -13.87 6.79 38.95
N SER A 654 -14.34 6.64 37.71
CA SER A 654 -15.67 7.10 37.32
C SER A 654 -16.80 6.51 38.17
N ASN A 655 -18.03 7.01 38.00
CA ASN A 655 -19.19 6.20 38.38
C ASN A 655 -19.16 4.86 37.61
N VAL A 656 -19.71 3.80 38.20
CA VAL A 656 -19.58 2.42 37.69
C VAL A 656 -20.95 1.91 37.21
N PRO A 657 -21.32 2.11 35.93
CA PRO A 657 -22.55 1.54 35.41
C PRO A 657 -22.44 0.01 35.28
N THR A 658 -23.60 -0.64 35.37
CA THR A 658 -23.72 -2.08 35.16
C THR A 658 -24.95 -2.40 34.32
N ALA A 659 -24.82 -3.41 33.46
CA ALA A 659 -25.93 -4.00 32.73
C ALA A 659 -25.63 -5.48 32.45
N SER A 660 -26.69 -6.23 32.16
CA SER A 660 -26.58 -7.62 31.72
C SER A 660 -26.84 -7.69 30.22
N THR A 661 -25.94 -8.33 29.48
CA THR A 661 -26.19 -8.67 28.08
C THR A 661 -27.45 -9.52 27.93
N TYR A 662 -28.09 -9.43 26.79
CA TYR A 662 -29.26 -10.24 26.47
C TYR A 662 -28.91 -11.72 26.23
N GLY A 663 -29.95 -12.56 26.13
CA GLY A 663 -29.80 -13.99 25.86
C GLY A 663 -29.39 -14.29 24.42
N ALA A 664 -29.10 -15.56 24.13
CA ALA A 664 -28.71 -15.99 22.79
C ALA A 664 -29.82 -15.74 21.74
N PRO A 665 -29.49 -15.18 20.56
CA PRO A 665 -30.43 -15.04 19.46
C PRO A 665 -30.61 -16.35 18.70
N VAL A 666 -31.67 -16.42 17.87
CA VAL A 666 -31.91 -17.53 16.96
C VAL A 666 -32.16 -16.96 15.57
N VAL A 667 -31.25 -17.24 14.63
CA VAL A 667 -31.39 -16.79 13.23
C VAL A 667 -32.38 -17.67 12.48
N SER A 668 -33.21 -17.06 11.65
CA SER A 668 -34.10 -17.76 10.72
C SER A 668 -34.25 -17.01 9.41
N SER A 669 -34.54 -17.74 8.35
CA SER A 669 -34.87 -17.21 7.03
C SER A 669 -36.28 -17.64 6.62
N ASN A 670 -37.02 -16.76 5.94
CA ASN A 670 -38.31 -17.13 5.34
C ASN A 670 -38.17 -17.99 4.07
N LYS A 671 -36.97 -18.08 3.49
CA LYS A 671 -36.66 -18.90 2.30
C LYS A 671 -35.47 -19.80 2.55
N ALA A 672 -35.62 -21.08 2.23
CA ALA A 672 -34.52 -22.04 2.28
C ALA A 672 -33.59 -21.94 1.05
N SER A 673 -34.07 -21.40 -0.07
CA SER A 673 -33.29 -21.13 -1.28
C SER A 673 -33.99 -20.07 -2.16
N ILE A 674 -33.25 -19.50 -3.10
CA ILE A 674 -33.75 -18.61 -4.15
C ILE A 674 -33.41 -19.20 -5.51
N SER A 675 -34.35 -19.15 -6.45
CA SER A 675 -34.12 -19.58 -7.83
C SER A 675 -34.82 -18.64 -8.81
N ARG A 676 -34.10 -18.21 -9.85
CA ARG A 676 -34.59 -17.27 -10.87
C ARG A 676 -34.20 -17.72 -12.27
N THR A 677 -35.09 -17.49 -13.24
CA THR A 677 -34.77 -17.58 -14.67
C THR A 677 -34.96 -16.19 -15.26
N ILE A 678 -33.90 -15.66 -15.89
CA ILE A 678 -33.82 -14.27 -16.35
C ILE A 678 -33.35 -14.27 -17.79
N THR A 679 -34.02 -13.52 -18.65
CA THR A 679 -33.59 -13.34 -20.04
C THR A 679 -32.28 -12.54 -20.08
N SER A 680 -31.33 -12.96 -20.91
CA SER A 680 -30.07 -12.25 -21.14
C SER A 680 -30.30 -10.76 -21.45
N GLY A 681 -29.50 -9.88 -20.85
CA GLY A 681 -29.62 -8.42 -20.97
C GLY A 681 -30.58 -7.76 -19.97
N PHE A 682 -31.30 -8.51 -19.13
CA PHE A 682 -32.19 -7.96 -18.10
C PHE A 682 -31.63 -8.13 -16.69
N THR A 683 -32.10 -7.29 -15.77
CA THR A 683 -31.90 -7.45 -14.33
C THR A 683 -33.16 -7.97 -13.66
N ALA A 684 -33.04 -8.76 -12.60
CA ALA A 684 -34.16 -9.13 -11.74
C ALA A 684 -33.83 -8.85 -10.28
N VAL A 685 -34.87 -8.76 -9.46
CA VAL A 685 -34.76 -8.55 -8.01
C VAL A 685 -35.53 -9.66 -7.29
N ASP A 686 -34.95 -10.24 -6.24
CA ASP A 686 -35.66 -11.09 -5.28
C ASP A 686 -35.28 -10.73 -3.85
N THR A 687 -36.14 -11.01 -2.88
CA THR A 687 -35.88 -10.70 -1.47
C THR A 687 -35.89 -11.96 -0.60
N VAL A 688 -35.07 -11.98 0.44
CA VAL A 688 -35.13 -12.96 1.53
C VAL A 688 -35.11 -12.26 2.88
N ALA A 689 -36.05 -12.63 3.75
CA ALA A 689 -36.19 -12.03 5.06
C ALA A 689 -35.38 -12.83 6.08
N ILE A 690 -34.41 -12.19 6.72
CA ILE A 690 -33.69 -12.72 7.88
C ILE A 690 -34.36 -12.20 9.15
N SER A 691 -34.59 -13.10 10.11
CA SER A 691 -35.34 -12.80 11.34
C SER A 691 -34.62 -13.32 12.58
N ASN A 692 -34.80 -12.62 13.70
CA ASN A 692 -34.44 -13.10 15.03
C ASN A 692 -35.67 -13.69 15.73
N ILE A 693 -35.76 -15.02 15.81
CA ILE A 693 -36.95 -15.75 16.32
C ILE A 693 -36.79 -16.26 17.75
N SER A 694 -35.86 -15.70 18.52
CA SER A 694 -35.60 -16.11 19.90
C SER A 694 -36.86 -15.99 20.80
N ALA A 695 -36.88 -16.73 21.92
CA ALA A 695 -38.03 -16.73 22.84
C ALA A 695 -37.96 -15.63 23.92
N GLY A 696 -36.81 -14.96 24.08
CA GLY A 696 -36.59 -13.89 25.05
C GLY A 696 -35.75 -12.77 24.45
N ASN A 697 -35.51 -11.70 25.22
CA ASN A 697 -34.72 -10.57 24.75
C ASN A 697 -33.36 -11.04 24.22
N SER A 698 -33.07 -10.70 22.96
CA SER A 698 -31.80 -10.95 22.28
C SER A 698 -31.63 -9.97 21.13
N THR A 699 -30.39 -9.78 20.69
CA THR A 699 -30.03 -9.14 19.44
C THR A 699 -29.29 -10.13 18.55
N LEU A 700 -29.78 -10.29 17.32
CA LEU A 700 -29.09 -11.04 16.28
C LEU A 700 -28.23 -10.06 15.50
N ASP A 701 -26.92 -10.08 15.73
CA ASP A 701 -25.95 -9.33 14.97
C ASP A 701 -25.47 -10.22 13.84
N PHE A 702 -25.62 -9.76 12.59
CA PHE A 702 -25.30 -10.56 11.42
C PHE A 702 -24.56 -9.76 10.34
N THR A 703 -23.77 -10.46 9.55
CA THR A 703 -23.19 -10.00 8.28
C THR A 703 -23.64 -10.92 7.16
N VAL A 704 -23.66 -10.38 5.95
CA VAL A 704 -24.13 -11.08 4.75
C VAL A 704 -22.98 -11.12 3.74
N SER A 705 -22.66 -12.31 3.26
CA SER A 705 -21.70 -12.52 2.19
C SER A 705 -22.29 -13.40 1.10
N LEU A 706 -21.72 -13.30 -0.09
CA LEU A 706 -22.07 -14.11 -1.24
C LEU A 706 -20.88 -15.02 -1.56
N GLU A 707 -21.06 -16.34 -1.49
CA GLU A 707 -20.03 -17.33 -1.81
C GLU A 707 -20.36 -18.13 -3.07
N ASN A 708 -19.47 -18.14 -4.06
CA ASN A 708 -19.76 -18.76 -5.35
C ASN A 708 -19.72 -20.30 -5.27
N ASN A 709 -20.80 -20.95 -5.73
CA ASN A 709 -20.93 -22.41 -5.78
C ASN A 709 -21.08 -22.97 -7.21
N THR A 710 -20.99 -22.12 -8.25
CA THR A 710 -21.23 -22.52 -9.65
C THR A 710 -20.08 -23.35 -10.25
N PHE A 711 -18.90 -23.34 -9.64
CA PHE A 711 -17.77 -24.11 -10.13
C PHE A 711 -17.48 -25.29 -9.20
N PRO A 712 -17.56 -26.55 -9.66
CA PRO A 712 -17.17 -27.69 -8.85
C PRO A 712 -15.71 -27.53 -8.39
N THR A 713 -15.53 -27.70 -7.09
CA THR A 713 -14.28 -27.86 -6.33
C THR A 713 -13.15 -28.52 -7.12
N GLY A 714 -11.99 -27.86 -7.25
CA GLY A 714 -10.83 -28.49 -7.89
C GLY A 714 -9.52 -27.72 -8.06
N ILE A 715 -9.44 -26.40 -7.78
CA ILE A 715 -8.15 -25.71 -7.78
C ILE A 715 -7.86 -25.22 -6.36
N VAL A 716 -6.88 -25.86 -5.74
CA VAL A 716 -6.31 -25.46 -4.46
C VAL A 716 -5.81 -24.02 -4.59
N SER A 717 -6.38 -23.11 -3.79
CA SER A 717 -5.89 -21.74 -3.66
C SER A 717 -4.55 -21.76 -2.93
N TYR A 718 -3.45 -21.70 -3.68
CA TYR A 718 -2.14 -21.36 -3.12
C TYR A 718 -1.97 -19.84 -3.20
N LYS A 719 -1.95 -19.17 -2.04
CA LYS A 719 -1.35 -17.85 -1.92
C LYS A 719 0.17 -18.03 -2.04
N LEU A 720 0.75 -17.76 -3.20
CA LEU A 720 2.21 -17.74 -3.37
C LEU A 720 2.75 -16.45 -2.74
N ILE A 721 3.66 -16.60 -1.77
CA ILE A 721 4.45 -15.51 -1.20
C ILE A 721 5.75 -15.41 -2.03
N PRO A 722 6.06 -14.29 -2.69
CA PRO A 722 7.30 -14.18 -3.46
C PRO A 722 8.53 -14.10 -2.55
N LYS A 723 9.51 -14.98 -2.81
CA LYS A 723 10.89 -14.87 -2.30
C LYS A 723 11.72 -14.10 -3.34
N LYS A 724 12.37 -13.02 -2.90
CA LYS A 724 13.22 -12.15 -3.74
C LYS A 724 14.53 -12.87 -4.09
N ASP A 725 14.91 -12.91 -5.36
CA ASP A 725 16.31 -13.06 -5.73
C ASP A 725 16.68 -12.19 -6.93
N GLN A 726 17.85 -11.55 -6.83
CA GLN A 726 18.41 -10.60 -7.77
C GLN A 726 19.35 -11.34 -8.73
N SER A 727 18.98 -11.51 -10.00
CA SER A 727 19.91 -11.45 -11.16
C SER A 727 19.31 -11.95 -12.48
N GLN A 728 19.42 -11.11 -13.51
CA GLN A 728 19.78 -11.43 -14.91
C GLN A 728 18.75 -12.01 -15.92
N ASN A 729 18.90 -11.47 -17.15
CA ASN A 729 18.55 -11.93 -18.52
C ASN A 729 17.20 -11.53 -19.17
N LEU A 730 17.34 -10.70 -20.22
CA LEU A 730 16.32 -9.97 -20.98
C LEU A 730 15.96 -10.65 -22.32
N SER A 731 15.59 -11.94 -22.34
CA SER A 731 15.25 -12.60 -23.62
C SER A 731 14.29 -13.81 -23.57
N ALA A 732 13.40 -13.93 -22.57
CA ALA A 732 12.53 -15.11 -22.43
C ALA A 732 11.08 -14.90 -22.91
N SER A 733 10.52 -15.95 -23.53
CA SER A 733 9.16 -16.10 -24.07
C SER A 733 8.07 -16.12 -22.98
N LYS A 734 6.80 -15.95 -23.37
CA LYS A 734 5.62 -16.04 -22.48
C LYS A 734 5.46 -17.40 -21.75
N ASP A 735 6.13 -18.45 -22.22
CA ASP A 735 5.98 -19.83 -21.74
C ASP A 735 7.15 -20.32 -20.83
N ASP A 736 8.04 -19.44 -20.38
CA ASP A 736 9.24 -19.85 -19.63
C ASP A 736 9.01 -19.89 -18.10
N ALA A 737 8.59 -21.06 -17.61
CA ALA A 737 8.09 -21.29 -16.24
C ALA A 737 9.12 -21.15 -15.09
N ILE A 738 10.35 -20.70 -15.34
CA ILE A 738 11.44 -20.69 -14.32
C ILE A 738 11.98 -19.29 -13.99
N THR A 739 11.58 -18.23 -14.69
CA THR A 739 12.06 -16.86 -14.34
C THR A 739 10.96 -15.82 -14.51
N LYS A 740 10.37 -15.39 -13.38
CA LYS A 740 9.73 -14.07 -13.13
C LYS A 740 8.72 -14.20 -11.98
N GLY A 741 9.10 -13.80 -10.77
CA GLY A 741 8.26 -13.09 -9.79
C GLY A 741 6.82 -13.55 -9.45
N GLY A 742 6.32 -14.69 -9.94
CA GLY A 742 5.03 -15.27 -9.57
C GLY A 742 3.77 -14.44 -9.87
N LEU A 743 3.62 -13.82 -11.06
CA LEU A 743 2.38 -13.10 -11.42
C LEU A 743 1.66 -13.50 -12.72
N SER A 744 2.20 -14.41 -13.54
CA SER A 744 1.51 -14.86 -14.75
C SER A 744 1.76 -16.34 -15.01
N ILE A 745 0.69 -17.13 -15.05
CA ILE A 745 0.70 -18.52 -15.50
C ILE A 745 -0.37 -18.59 -16.60
N ASP A 746 0.04 -18.89 -17.84
CA ASP A 746 -0.85 -19.29 -18.93
C ASP A 746 -2.01 -18.31 -19.27
N GLY A 747 -1.69 -17.08 -19.72
CA GLY A 747 -2.69 -16.16 -20.32
C GLY A 747 -3.85 -15.71 -19.41
N GLN A 748 -3.75 -15.94 -18.10
CA GLN A 748 -4.70 -15.50 -17.08
C GLN A 748 -4.02 -15.26 -15.71
N GLY A 749 -4.65 -14.51 -14.80
CA GLY A 749 -4.12 -14.23 -13.46
C GLY A 749 -5.10 -13.56 -12.48
N GLY A 750 -4.67 -13.38 -11.23
CA GLY A 750 -5.51 -12.94 -10.11
C GLY A 750 -6.12 -14.10 -9.27
N PRO A 751 -7.03 -13.83 -8.30
CA PRO A 751 -7.53 -12.51 -7.97
C PRO A 751 -6.52 -11.66 -7.17
N ASP A 752 -6.58 -10.34 -7.32
CA ASP A 752 -5.96 -9.39 -6.39
C ASP A 752 -6.81 -9.25 -5.10
N LEU A 753 -6.40 -8.38 -4.15
CA LEU A 753 -7.11 -8.20 -2.89
C LEU A 753 -8.50 -7.55 -3.07
N PHE A 754 -8.77 -6.97 -4.23
CA PHE A 754 -10.04 -6.34 -4.60
C PHE A 754 -10.91 -7.26 -5.48
N GLY A 755 -10.43 -8.47 -5.75
CA GLY A 755 -11.16 -9.52 -6.45
C GLY A 755 -11.00 -9.50 -7.97
N TYR A 756 -10.24 -8.55 -8.55
CA TYR A 756 -10.01 -8.53 -10.00
C TYR A 756 -9.19 -9.73 -10.44
N LYS A 757 -9.56 -10.32 -11.57
CA LYS A 757 -8.82 -11.33 -12.32
C LYS A 757 -8.64 -10.86 -13.75
N TRP A 758 -7.69 -11.44 -14.47
CA TRP A 758 -7.51 -11.23 -15.90
C TRP A 758 -7.41 -12.53 -16.68
N ILE A 759 -7.83 -12.50 -17.95
CA ILE A 759 -7.74 -13.62 -18.90
C ILE A 759 -7.70 -13.07 -20.33
N ASP A 760 -6.93 -13.72 -21.22
CA ASP A 760 -6.82 -13.33 -22.63
C ASP A 760 -7.47 -14.33 -23.59
N SER A 761 -7.66 -13.90 -24.84
CA SER A 761 -8.41 -14.63 -25.86
C SER A 761 -7.75 -15.93 -26.35
N ASN A 762 -6.50 -16.18 -25.99
CA ASN A 762 -5.84 -17.44 -26.35
C ASN A 762 -6.17 -18.58 -25.36
N GLU A 763 -6.70 -18.24 -24.18
CA GLU A 763 -7.02 -19.21 -23.15
C GLU A 763 -8.42 -19.82 -23.33
N PRO A 764 -8.62 -21.10 -22.95
CA PRO A 764 -9.94 -21.70 -22.92
C PRO A 764 -10.89 -20.94 -21.99
N GLY A 765 -11.99 -20.42 -22.55
CA GLY A 765 -12.93 -19.57 -21.79
C GLY A 765 -12.55 -18.09 -21.75
N GLY A 766 -11.48 -17.70 -22.44
CA GLY A 766 -11.08 -16.32 -22.63
C GLY A 766 -12.03 -15.51 -23.51
N PRO A 767 -11.91 -14.17 -23.49
CA PRO A 767 -12.77 -13.28 -24.24
C PRO A 767 -12.65 -13.48 -25.75
N GLN A 768 -13.75 -13.27 -26.47
CA GLN A 768 -13.69 -13.20 -27.93
C GLN A 768 -13.09 -11.86 -28.38
N TYR A 769 -12.25 -11.90 -29.41
CA TYR A 769 -11.74 -10.68 -30.05
C TYR A 769 -12.86 -10.00 -30.86
N VAL A 770 -13.25 -8.79 -30.45
CA VAL A 770 -14.29 -7.99 -31.09
C VAL A 770 -13.79 -6.55 -31.19
N TRP A 771 -13.66 -6.04 -32.42
CA TRP A 771 -13.18 -4.67 -32.66
C TRP A 771 -14.35 -3.76 -33.04
N ASN A 772 -14.54 -2.68 -32.27
CA ASN A 772 -15.52 -1.64 -32.61
C ASN A 772 -14.81 -0.39 -33.12
N ASP A 773 -14.82 -0.16 -34.43
CA ASP A 773 -14.08 0.97 -35.02
C ASP A 773 -14.84 2.29 -34.82
N ILE A 774 -14.38 3.09 -33.86
CA ILE A 774 -14.95 4.41 -33.53
C ILE A 774 -14.18 5.56 -34.16
N SER A 775 -13.22 5.31 -35.06
CA SER A 775 -12.43 6.38 -35.69
C SER A 775 -13.26 7.35 -36.53
N ALA A 776 -14.44 6.93 -37.01
CA ALA A 776 -15.37 7.76 -37.78
C ALA A 776 -16.60 8.23 -36.98
N THR A 777 -16.96 7.54 -35.89
CA THR A 777 -18.19 7.79 -35.12
C THR A 777 -17.94 8.40 -33.75
N GLY A 778 -16.75 8.21 -33.19
CA GLY A 778 -16.36 8.73 -31.89
C GLY A 778 -15.94 10.19 -31.94
N THR A 779 -15.86 10.81 -30.75
CA THR A 779 -15.36 12.18 -30.60
C THR A 779 -13.83 12.15 -30.54
N ALA A 780 -13.17 12.95 -31.38
CA ALA A 780 -11.71 13.06 -31.38
C ALA A 780 -11.20 13.81 -30.13
N ALA A 781 -10.18 13.25 -29.46
CA ALA A 781 -9.45 13.93 -28.39
C ALA A 781 -8.53 15.00 -29.02
N THR A 782 -9.01 16.24 -29.03
CA THR A 782 -8.35 17.37 -29.70
C THR A 782 -7.58 18.29 -28.75
N THR A 783 -8.01 18.38 -27.49
CA THR A 783 -7.34 19.18 -26.46
C THR A 783 -6.41 18.31 -25.64
N TRP A 784 -5.11 18.46 -25.90
CA TRP A 784 -4.04 17.82 -25.14
C TRP A 784 -3.37 18.87 -24.24
N LEU A 785 -3.19 18.54 -22.97
CA LEU A 785 -2.57 19.38 -21.97
C LEU A 785 -1.17 18.85 -21.63
N PRO A 786 -0.15 19.71 -21.57
CA PRO A 786 1.21 19.27 -21.27
C PRO A 786 1.34 18.93 -19.78
N THR A 787 2.11 17.89 -19.46
CA THR A 787 2.58 17.62 -18.09
C THR A 787 3.93 18.29 -17.79
N GLY A 788 4.58 18.84 -18.81
CA GLY A 788 5.88 19.49 -18.72
C GLY A 788 6.13 20.45 -19.87
N THR A 789 7.33 20.42 -20.44
CA THR A 789 7.77 21.35 -21.49
C THR A 789 7.71 20.79 -22.92
N PHE A 790 7.43 19.50 -23.08
CA PHE A 790 7.33 18.85 -24.39
C PHE A 790 5.94 19.04 -25.01
N ASP A 791 5.78 18.61 -26.26
CA ASP A 791 4.47 18.69 -26.93
C ASP A 791 3.44 17.85 -26.14
N PRO A 792 2.22 18.36 -25.88
CA PRO A 792 1.20 17.63 -25.13
C PRO A 792 0.79 16.27 -25.72
N LYS A 793 1.05 16.01 -27.02
CA LYS A 793 0.82 14.71 -27.65
C LYS A 793 2.01 13.75 -27.57
N ASP A 794 3.14 14.25 -27.08
CA ASP A 794 4.35 13.50 -26.74
C ASP A 794 4.34 13.26 -25.22
N GLU A 795 4.39 14.34 -24.42
CA GLU A 795 4.26 14.29 -22.96
C GLU A 795 3.10 15.13 -22.43
N GLY A 796 1.93 14.48 -22.37
CA GLY A 796 0.74 15.11 -21.86
C GLY A 796 -0.43 14.15 -21.72
N TYR A 797 -1.61 14.74 -21.64
CA TYR A 797 -2.84 13.98 -21.48
C TYR A 797 -4.04 14.72 -22.10
N ALA A 798 -5.11 13.99 -22.37
CA ALA A 798 -6.40 14.53 -22.77
C ALA A 798 -7.49 14.10 -21.80
N GLY A 799 -8.46 14.97 -21.54
CA GLY A 799 -9.56 14.73 -20.58
C GLY A 799 -9.73 15.86 -19.54
N PRO A 800 -10.60 15.68 -18.53
CA PRO A 800 -11.35 14.46 -18.25
C PRO A 800 -12.45 14.18 -19.29
N PHE A 801 -12.65 12.91 -19.65
CA PHE A 801 -13.80 12.46 -20.43
C PHE A 801 -14.80 11.77 -19.51
N SER A 802 -16.06 12.23 -19.51
CA SER A 802 -17.09 11.63 -18.68
C SER A 802 -17.55 10.29 -19.25
N PHE A 803 -17.66 9.27 -18.40
CA PHE A 803 -18.20 7.96 -18.77
C PHE A 803 -19.70 8.01 -19.09
N GLY A 804 -20.42 8.96 -18.47
CA GLY A 804 -21.89 9.00 -18.51
C GLY A 804 -22.58 7.93 -17.68
N PHE A 805 -21.83 7.14 -16.89
CA PHE A 805 -22.30 6.17 -15.90
C PHE A 805 -21.29 6.05 -14.74
N ASN A 806 -21.67 5.37 -13.65
CA ASN A 806 -20.77 5.09 -12.53
C ASN A 806 -19.94 3.85 -12.83
N PHE A 807 -18.62 3.98 -12.86
CA PHE A 807 -17.68 2.88 -13.03
C PHE A 807 -17.00 2.57 -11.69
N LYS A 808 -17.15 1.35 -11.16
CA LYS A 808 -16.49 0.93 -9.92
C LYS A 808 -15.09 0.40 -10.23
N PHE A 809 -14.05 1.01 -9.64
CA PHE A 809 -12.65 0.64 -9.81
C PHE A 809 -11.94 0.60 -8.46
N TYR A 810 -11.41 -0.56 -8.06
CA TYR A 810 -10.73 -0.78 -6.78
C TYR A 810 -11.49 -0.25 -5.56
N GLY A 811 -12.82 -0.50 -5.53
CA GLY A 811 -13.69 -0.07 -4.43
C GLY A 811 -14.18 1.38 -4.50
N GLU A 812 -13.65 2.19 -5.42
CA GLU A 812 -14.06 3.59 -5.62
C GLU A 812 -14.96 3.76 -6.84
N ILE A 813 -15.87 4.74 -6.80
CA ILE A 813 -16.70 5.11 -7.95
C ILE A 813 -15.95 6.17 -8.77
N LYS A 814 -15.77 5.92 -10.07
CA LYS A 814 -15.22 6.82 -11.07
C LYS A 814 -16.30 7.22 -12.06
N THR A 815 -16.32 8.49 -12.45
CA THR A 815 -17.30 9.06 -13.38
C THR A 815 -16.65 9.68 -14.61
N GLU A 816 -15.32 9.79 -14.59
CA GLU A 816 -14.50 10.38 -15.65
C GLU A 816 -13.13 9.70 -15.72
N VAL A 817 -12.43 9.91 -16.85
CA VAL A 817 -11.10 9.35 -17.13
C VAL A 817 -10.22 10.33 -17.91
N TYR A 818 -8.92 10.27 -17.66
CA TYR A 818 -7.87 10.98 -18.40
C TYR A 818 -7.10 9.97 -19.26
N VAL A 819 -6.73 10.37 -20.47
CA VAL A 819 -5.96 9.55 -21.41
C VAL A 819 -4.55 10.13 -21.51
N SER A 820 -3.55 9.36 -21.11
CA SER A 820 -2.13 9.74 -21.28
C SER A 820 -1.70 9.60 -22.75
N SER A 821 -0.81 10.49 -23.22
CA SER A 821 -0.17 10.35 -24.54
C SER A 821 0.63 9.06 -24.65
N ASN A 822 1.18 8.60 -23.52
CA ASN A 822 2.01 7.41 -23.33
C ASN A 822 1.23 6.10 -23.12
N GLY A 823 -0.10 6.13 -23.24
CA GLY A 823 -0.95 4.94 -23.30
C GLY A 823 -1.88 4.67 -22.10
N PRO A 824 -1.47 4.86 -20.82
CA PRO A 824 -2.35 4.61 -19.67
C PRO A 824 -3.62 5.46 -19.64
N LEU A 825 -4.69 4.86 -19.12
CA LEU A 825 -5.86 5.57 -18.63
C LEU A 825 -5.70 5.86 -17.13
N LEU A 826 -5.97 7.10 -16.73
CA LEU A 826 -5.79 7.60 -15.38
C LEU A 826 -7.11 8.14 -14.82
N PHE A 827 -7.31 8.04 -13.51
CA PHE A 827 -8.47 8.61 -12.83
C PHE A 827 -8.19 9.93 -12.10
N THR A 828 -6.95 10.41 -12.21
CA THR A 828 -6.52 11.75 -11.80
C THR A 828 -5.66 12.34 -12.91
N ALA A 829 -5.65 13.67 -13.04
CA ALA A 829 -4.80 14.34 -14.01
C ALA A 829 -3.32 14.08 -13.65
N PRO A 830 -2.49 13.58 -14.59
CA PRO A 830 -1.08 13.34 -14.31
C PRO A 830 -0.35 14.66 -14.05
N THR A 831 0.56 14.66 -13.09
CA THR A 831 1.39 15.83 -12.71
C THR A 831 2.83 15.73 -13.19
N ALA A 832 3.19 14.64 -13.88
CA ALA A 832 4.51 14.37 -14.41
C ALA A 832 4.43 13.62 -15.74
N ASN A 833 5.52 13.66 -16.49
CA ASN A 833 5.69 12.92 -17.75
C ASN A 833 5.69 11.41 -17.52
N LEU A 834 5.13 10.66 -18.48
CA LEU A 834 4.86 9.22 -18.32
C LEU A 834 5.54 8.37 -19.40
N PHE A 835 6.62 8.82 -20.03
CA PHE A 835 7.37 8.03 -21.02
C PHE A 835 8.07 6.79 -20.45
N THR A 836 8.30 6.70 -19.13
CA THR A 836 8.96 5.54 -18.51
C THR A 836 7.93 4.61 -17.86
N ASN A 837 7.80 3.39 -18.40
CA ASN A 837 6.90 2.38 -17.86
C ASN A 837 7.47 1.66 -16.62
N ALA A 838 6.60 1.16 -15.75
CA ALA A 838 6.99 0.53 -14.47
C ALA A 838 6.26 -0.81 -14.22
N GLN A 839 6.75 -1.59 -13.25
CA GLN A 839 6.10 -2.82 -12.79
C GLN A 839 4.84 -2.52 -11.98
N ILE A 840 3.89 -3.47 -11.98
CA ILE A 840 2.68 -3.45 -11.15
C ILE A 840 2.77 -4.59 -10.12
N PRO A 841 2.41 -4.38 -8.84
CA PRO A 841 2.08 -3.08 -8.24
C PRO A 841 3.32 -2.25 -7.91
N SER A 842 3.19 -0.93 -7.93
CA SER A 842 4.21 0.06 -7.59
C SER A 842 3.59 1.20 -6.80
N ALA A 843 4.14 1.51 -5.62
CA ALA A 843 3.71 2.69 -4.85
C ALA A 843 4.13 4.02 -5.49
N ALA A 844 5.01 3.99 -6.50
CA ALA A 844 5.46 5.16 -7.24
C ALA A 844 4.49 5.51 -8.37
N ALA A 845 4.12 6.80 -8.45
CA ALA A 845 3.18 7.33 -9.43
C ALA A 845 3.58 7.04 -10.89
N PRO A 846 2.61 6.89 -11.81
CA PRO A 846 1.17 7.06 -11.59
C PRO A 846 0.54 5.84 -10.91
N ASN A 847 -0.41 6.08 -9.99
CA ASN A 847 -1.19 5.04 -9.32
C ASN A 847 -2.66 5.17 -9.74
N GLY A 848 -3.45 4.09 -9.62
CA GLY A 848 -4.87 4.10 -9.99
C GLY A 848 -5.07 4.23 -11.49
N PHE A 849 -4.54 3.27 -12.25
CA PHE A 849 -4.54 3.32 -13.71
C PHE A 849 -4.91 1.99 -14.36
N ILE A 850 -5.29 2.07 -15.64
CA ILE A 850 -5.51 0.93 -16.54
C ILE A 850 -4.56 1.10 -17.73
N SER A 851 -3.72 0.10 -17.99
CA SER A 851 -2.76 0.13 -19.10
C SER A 851 -2.94 -1.03 -20.07
N ALA A 852 -3.22 -0.69 -21.33
CA ALA A 852 -3.11 -1.57 -22.49
C ALA A 852 -1.69 -1.60 -23.05
N PHE A 853 -0.99 -0.46 -23.04
CA PHE A 853 0.37 -0.37 -23.53
C PHE A 853 1.02 0.90 -23.01
N TRP A 854 1.64 0.83 -21.84
CA TRP A 854 2.40 1.95 -21.27
C TRP A 854 3.85 1.85 -21.70
N ASP A 855 4.30 2.81 -22.50
CA ASP A 855 5.66 2.95 -23.02
C ASP A 855 5.83 4.42 -23.45
N ASP A 856 6.99 4.75 -24.03
CA ASP A 856 7.28 6.05 -24.64
C ASP A 856 6.58 6.19 -26.01
N LEU A 857 5.44 6.89 -26.06
CA LEU A 857 4.59 7.07 -27.23
C LEU A 857 4.46 8.54 -27.64
N ASP A 858 4.43 8.78 -28.95
CA ASP A 858 4.47 10.11 -29.55
C ASP A 858 3.38 10.24 -30.63
N GLY A 859 2.36 11.05 -30.36
CA GLY A 859 1.27 11.35 -31.28
C GLY A 859 1.42 12.64 -32.09
N THR A 860 2.59 13.28 -32.07
CA THR A 860 2.81 14.59 -32.71
C THR A 860 2.77 14.52 -34.24
N THR A 861 3.31 13.43 -34.81
CA THR A 861 3.50 13.26 -36.26
C THR A 861 2.40 12.46 -36.94
N GLN A 862 1.76 11.52 -36.24
CA GLN A 862 0.70 10.67 -36.79
C GLN A 862 -0.21 10.08 -35.72
N GLY A 863 -1.37 9.60 -36.16
CA GLY A 863 -2.34 8.90 -35.34
C GLY A 863 -3.39 9.80 -34.71
N THR A 864 -4.43 9.18 -34.17
CA THR A 864 -5.56 9.86 -33.53
C THR A 864 -6.10 9.05 -32.36
N VAL A 865 -6.61 9.73 -31.34
CA VAL A 865 -7.38 9.13 -30.24
C VAL A 865 -8.83 9.59 -30.34
N HIS A 866 -9.76 8.63 -30.30
CA HIS A 866 -11.20 8.88 -30.28
C HIS A 866 -11.83 8.23 -29.05
N TYR A 867 -12.89 8.83 -28.52
CA TYR A 867 -13.70 8.23 -27.46
C TYR A 867 -15.20 8.26 -27.80
N GLN A 868 -15.95 7.28 -27.33
CA GLN A 868 -17.39 7.21 -27.55
C GLN A 868 -18.09 6.50 -26.39
N GLN A 869 -19.17 7.08 -25.88
CA GLN A 869 -20.10 6.39 -24.98
C GLN A 869 -21.22 5.75 -25.82
N ILE A 870 -21.51 4.48 -25.54
CA ILE A 870 -22.62 3.71 -26.13
C ILE A 870 -23.36 3.03 -24.97
N GLY A 871 -24.45 3.62 -24.50
CA GLY A 871 -25.18 3.12 -23.32
C GLY A 871 -24.28 3.12 -22.06
N ASN A 872 -24.13 1.94 -21.44
CA ASN A 872 -23.29 1.68 -20.26
C ASN A 872 -21.86 1.25 -20.60
N THR A 873 -21.44 1.44 -21.85
CA THR A 873 -20.09 1.13 -22.33
C THR A 873 -19.40 2.41 -22.78
N PHE A 874 -18.14 2.57 -22.39
CA PHE A 874 -17.28 3.66 -22.81
C PHE A 874 -16.05 3.12 -23.53
N ILE A 875 -15.78 3.65 -24.72
CA ILE A 875 -14.75 3.15 -25.62
C ILE A 875 -13.72 4.24 -25.87
N ILE A 876 -12.44 3.90 -25.79
CA ILE A 876 -11.31 4.77 -26.13
C ILE A 876 -10.42 4.04 -27.13
N GLN A 877 -10.24 4.60 -28.33
CA GLN A 877 -9.49 4.00 -29.43
C GLN A 877 -8.28 4.86 -29.81
N PHE A 878 -7.10 4.25 -29.74
CA PHE A 878 -5.88 4.77 -30.37
C PHE A 878 -5.80 4.20 -31.79
N THR A 879 -5.63 5.05 -32.79
CA THR A 879 -5.54 4.65 -34.20
C THR A 879 -4.24 5.15 -34.80
N ASN A 880 -3.37 4.23 -35.24
CA ASN A 880 -2.05 4.52 -35.81
C ASN A 880 -1.18 5.44 -34.93
N TRP A 881 -1.35 5.39 -33.61
CA TRP A 881 -0.56 6.20 -32.66
C TRP A 881 0.88 5.73 -32.67
N GLN A 882 1.83 6.64 -32.72
CA GLN A 882 3.22 6.28 -32.97
C GLN A 882 3.97 6.02 -31.66
N LYS A 883 4.95 5.11 -31.71
CA LYS A 883 5.96 4.97 -30.64
C LYS A 883 7.07 5.99 -30.84
N TYR A 884 7.65 6.52 -29.75
CA TYR A 884 8.70 7.53 -29.81
C TYR A 884 9.83 7.17 -30.81
N SER A 885 10.38 8.20 -31.47
CA SER A 885 11.35 8.09 -32.58
C SER A 885 10.82 7.41 -33.87
N ALA A 886 9.50 7.42 -34.12
CA ALA A 886 8.86 6.90 -35.32
C ALA A 886 9.12 5.41 -35.60
N THR A 887 9.25 4.61 -34.54
CA THR A 887 9.64 3.20 -34.61
C THR A 887 8.48 2.24 -34.91
N GLY A 888 7.28 2.76 -35.17
CA GLY A 888 6.11 1.96 -35.50
C GLY A 888 4.79 2.64 -35.14
N SER A 889 3.68 1.99 -35.49
CA SER A 889 2.32 2.48 -35.22
C SER A 889 1.50 1.45 -34.45
N LEU A 890 0.73 1.91 -33.48
CA LEU A 890 -0.09 1.13 -32.57
C LEU A 890 -1.57 1.49 -32.75
N THR A 891 -2.41 0.48 -32.91
CA THR A 891 -3.87 0.59 -32.94
C THR A 891 -4.48 -0.39 -31.96
N PHE A 892 -5.02 0.14 -30.87
CA PHE A 892 -5.62 -0.60 -29.77
C PHE A 892 -6.78 0.18 -29.14
N GLN A 893 -7.59 -0.51 -28.34
CA GLN A 893 -8.81 0.04 -27.78
C GLN A 893 -9.03 -0.42 -26.33
N TYR A 894 -9.49 0.49 -25.48
CA TYR A 894 -10.09 0.20 -24.19
C TYR A 894 -11.62 0.21 -24.33
N VAL A 895 -12.29 -0.76 -23.73
CA VAL A 895 -13.75 -0.84 -23.62
C VAL A 895 -14.09 -1.07 -22.15
N ILE A 896 -14.72 -0.09 -21.53
CA ILE A 896 -15.04 -0.05 -20.10
C ILE A 896 -16.55 -0.16 -19.94
N ASN A 897 -17.02 -1.07 -19.08
CA ASN A 897 -18.43 -1.27 -18.78
C ASN A 897 -18.77 -0.79 -17.37
N ALA A 898 -20.00 -0.32 -17.17
CA ALA A 898 -20.50 0.11 -15.84
C ALA A 898 -20.36 -0.97 -14.76
N GLY A 899 -20.43 -2.25 -15.15
CA GLY A 899 -20.27 -3.41 -14.26
C GLY A 899 -18.85 -3.66 -13.74
N GLY A 900 -17.87 -2.80 -14.01
CA GLY A 900 -16.49 -2.98 -13.50
C GLY A 900 -15.59 -3.83 -14.41
N LYS A 901 -16.15 -4.43 -15.47
CA LYS A 901 -15.42 -5.15 -16.51
C LYS A 901 -14.66 -4.18 -17.42
N VAL A 902 -13.40 -4.53 -17.70
CA VAL A 902 -12.52 -3.79 -18.62
C VAL A 902 -12.00 -4.74 -19.69
N MET A 903 -12.20 -4.36 -20.95
CA MET A 903 -11.70 -5.08 -22.11
C MET A 903 -10.64 -4.25 -22.82
N ILE A 904 -9.57 -4.90 -23.28
CA ILE A 904 -8.53 -4.32 -24.11
C ILE A 904 -8.41 -5.13 -25.39
N TYR A 905 -8.44 -4.47 -26.54
CA TYR A 905 -8.31 -5.09 -27.86
C TYR A 905 -7.11 -4.53 -28.62
N TYR A 906 -6.28 -5.41 -29.16
CA TYR A 906 -5.10 -5.06 -29.95
C TYR A 906 -5.33 -5.42 -31.42
N LYS A 907 -5.45 -4.42 -32.29
CA LYS A 907 -5.74 -4.63 -33.73
C LYS A 907 -4.47 -4.69 -34.56
N ASP A 908 -3.75 -3.58 -34.62
CA ASP A 908 -2.54 -3.42 -35.43
C ASP A 908 -1.40 -2.86 -34.56
N MET A 909 -0.58 -3.74 -33.99
CA MET A 909 0.53 -3.41 -33.09
C MET A 909 1.88 -3.49 -33.82
N ASN A 910 2.09 -2.59 -34.79
CA ASN A 910 3.25 -2.60 -35.69
C ASN A 910 4.42 -1.77 -35.13
N ALA A 911 4.97 -2.18 -33.99
CA ALA A 911 6.15 -1.57 -33.36
C ALA A 911 6.94 -2.59 -32.52
N THR A 912 7.95 -2.14 -31.77
CA THR A 912 8.58 -2.97 -30.72
C THR A 912 7.64 -3.10 -29.51
N LEU A 913 7.16 -4.32 -29.25
CA LEU A 913 6.11 -4.62 -28.26
C LEU A 913 6.62 -5.13 -26.89
N THR A 914 7.94 -5.25 -26.74
CA THR A 914 8.55 -5.94 -25.58
C THR A 914 9.03 -5.00 -24.48
N SER A 915 8.65 -3.73 -24.48
CA SER A 915 9.12 -2.70 -23.55
C SER A 915 7.99 -1.98 -22.82
N ALA A 916 6.79 -2.55 -22.81
CA ALA A 916 5.62 -1.90 -22.23
C ALA A 916 5.13 -2.56 -20.95
N THR A 917 4.36 -1.80 -20.17
CA THR A 917 3.54 -2.31 -19.06
C THR A 917 2.09 -2.50 -19.51
N VAL A 918 1.53 -3.67 -19.22
CA VAL A 918 0.11 -4.02 -19.42
C VAL A 918 -0.44 -4.50 -18.10
N GLY A 919 -1.56 -3.94 -17.64
CA GLY A 919 -2.13 -4.26 -16.32
C GLY A 919 -3.10 -3.22 -15.79
N ILE A 920 -3.59 -3.47 -14.57
CA ILE A 920 -4.39 -2.53 -13.78
C ILE A 920 -3.79 -2.38 -12.39
N GLU A 921 -3.91 -1.21 -11.78
CA GLU A 921 -3.34 -0.93 -10.46
C GLU A 921 -4.30 -0.13 -9.57
N SER A 922 -4.26 -0.41 -8.27
CA SER A 922 -5.05 0.29 -7.27
C SER A 922 -4.63 1.78 -7.14
N PRO A 923 -5.52 2.67 -6.65
CA PRO A 923 -5.19 4.07 -6.39
C PRO A 923 -4.00 4.29 -5.44
N THR A 924 -3.69 3.31 -4.58
CA THR A 924 -2.56 3.37 -3.64
C THR A 924 -1.26 2.83 -4.22
N GLY A 925 -1.29 2.13 -5.36
CA GLY A 925 -0.11 1.47 -5.94
C GLY A 925 0.39 0.28 -5.12
N THR A 926 -0.37 -0.15 -4.09
CA THR A 926 0.01 -1.26 -3.21
C THR A 926 -0.54 -2.62 -3.65
N ASP A 927 -1.45 -2.62 -4.63
CA ASP A 927 -2.07 -3.82 -5.18
C ASP A 927 -2.42 -3.61 -6.66
N GLY A 928 -2.47 -4.69 -7.43
CA GLY A 928 -2.68 -4.60 -8.88
C GLY A 928 -2.39 -5.90 -9.61
N LEU A 929 -2.80 -5.97 -10.87
CA LEU A 929 -2.59 -7.10 -11.75
C LEU A 929 -1.67 -6.73 -12.90
N GLN A 930 -0.43 -7.21 -12.84
CA GLN A 930 0.52 -7.12 -13.94
C GLN A 930 0.29 -8.25 -14.94
N VAL A 931 -0.05 -7.91 -16.18
CA VAL A 931 -0.15 -8.86 -17.30
C VAL A 931 1.19 -8.98 -18.00
N ALA A 932 1.85 -7.85 -18.27
CA ALA A 932 3.19 -7.82 -18.85
C ALA A 932 3.98 -6.61 -18.36
N TYR A 933 5.28 -6.79 -18.18
CA TYR A 933 6.26 -5.72 -18.01
C TYR A 933 7.52 -6.09 -18.78
N ASN A 934 7.88 -5.28 -19.76
CA ASN A 934 9.05 -5.49 -20.62
C ASN A 934 9.15 -6.93 -21.15
N ALA A 935 8.02 -7.45 -21.65
CA ALA A 935 7.87 -8.85 -22.06
C ALA A 935 7.12 -8.97 -23.41
N ALA A 936 7.42 -10.03 -24.16
CA ALA A 936 6.70 -10.35 -25.39
C ALA A 936 5.32 -10.95 -25.07
N TYR A 937 4.29 -10.11 -25.06
CA TYR A 937 2.91 -10.50 -24.75
C TYR A 937 1.91 -10.01 -25.79
N VAL A 938 1.93 -8.70 -26.09
CA VAL A 938 0.98 -8.06 -26.99
C VAL A 938 1.15 -8.55 -28.43
N ALA A 939 0.03 -8.84 -29.10
CA ALA A 939 -0.03 -9.29 -30.48
C ALA A 939 -1.31 -8.81 -31.19
N ASN A 940 -1.32 -8.81 -32.52
CA ASN A 940 -2.52 -8.49 -33.30
C ASN A 940 -3.63 -9.52 -33.05
N ASN A 941 -4.88 -9.06 -33.03
CA ASN A 941 -6.08 -9.85 -32.76
C ASN A 941 -6.12 -10.48 -31.36
N LEU A 942 -5.42 -9.88 -30.39
CA LEU A 942 -5.49 -10.28 -28.98
C LEU A 942 -6.57 -9.47 -28.25
N ALA A 943 -7.37 -10.15 -27.43
CA ALA A 943 -8.25 -9.51 -26.46
C ALA A 943 -7.84 -9.88 -25.04
N LEU A 944 -7.90 -8.91 -24.13
CA LEU A 944 -7.58 -9.06 -22.71
C LEU A 944 -8.75 -8.55 -21.89
N GLN A 945 -9.17 -9.32 -20.90
CA GLN A 945 -10.26 -8.98 -19.97
C GLN A 945 -9.71 -8.80 -18.56
N PHE A 946 -10.20 -7.79 -17.84
CA PHE A 946 -10.15 -7.67 -16.38
C PHE A 946 -11.57 -7.64 -15.80
N SER A 947 -11.81 -8.38 -14.71
CA SER A 947 -13.13 -8.44 -14.04
C SER A 947 -13.01 -8.97 -12.61
N ALA A 948 -13.84 -8.50 -11.68
CA ALA A 948 -13.98 -9.10 -10.35
C ALA A 948 -15.22 -10.01 -10.30
N GLU A 949 -15.14 -11.21 -9.74
CA GLU A 949 -16.28 -12.14 -9.67
C GLU A 949 -16.89 -12.21 -8.27
N PRO A 950 -18.23 -12.34 -8.15
CA PRO A 950 -19.24 -12.27 -9.20
C PRO A 950 -20.01 -10.94 -9.21
N ASP A 951 -20.06 -10.29 -10.37
CA ASP A 951 -20.89 -9.10 -10.59
C ASP A 951 -22.33 -9.43 -11.05
N TRP A 952 -22.72 -10.72 -11.13
CA TRP A 952 -24.09 -11.13 -11.52
C TRP A 952 -25.10 -11.13 -10.37
N LEU A 953 -24.66 -11.10 -9.12
CA LEU A 953 -25.53 -11.08 -7.94
C LEU A 953 -25.03 -10.08 -6.92
N ALA A 954 -25.82 -9.04 -6.64
CA ALA A 954 -25.54 -8.05 -5.60
C ALA A 954 -26.59 -8.13 -4.49
N ASN A 955 -26.24 -7.67 -3.29
CA ASN A 955 -27.19 -7.51 -2.18
C ASN A 955 -27.18 -6.08 -1.64
N ASN A 956 -28.29 -5.65 -1.04
CA ASN A 956 -28.47 -4.30 -0.48
C ASN A 956 -28.08 -4.17 1.01
N VAL A 957 -27.88 -5.29 1.73
CA VAL A 957 -27.64 -5.33 3.18
C VAL A 957 -26.41 -6.19 3.45
N SER A 958 -25.31 -5.56 3.83
CA SER A 958 -24.05 -6.24 4.18
C SER A 958 -23.97 -6.67 5.65
N SER A 959 -24.73 -6.02 6.54
CA SER A 959 -24.74 -6.29 7.98
C SER A 959 -25.89 -5.60 8.70
N GLY A 960 -26.24 -6.07 9.90
CA GLY A 960 -27.20 -5.39 10.78
C GLY A 960 -27.40 -6.07 12.12
N THR A 961 -28.24 -5.45 12.95
CA THR A 961 -28.67 -5.96 14.26
C THR A 961 -30.19 -6.08 14.30
N LEU A 962 -30.73 -7.27 14.59
CA LEU A 962 -32.16 -7.51 14.75
C LEU A 962 -32.52 -7.82 16.19
N TYR A 963 -33.37 -6.98 16.79
CA TYR A 963 -33.98 -7.28 18.08
C TYR A 963 -34.96 -8.46 17.95
N ASN A 964 -35.21 -9.14 19.07
CA ASN A 964 -36.17 -10.23 19.16
C ASN A 964 -37.49 -9.91 18.42
N GLY A 965 -37.92 -10.82 17.54
CA GLY A 965 -39.13 -10.71 16.74
C GLY A 965 -39.04 -9.79 15.51
N SER A 966 -37.89 -9.16 15.25
CA SER A 966 -37.67 -8.31 14.08
C SER A 966 -37.11 -9.09 12.90
N SER A 967 -37.34 -8.54 11.70
CA SER A 967 -36.90 -9.08 10.42
C SER A 967 -36.35 -7.97 9.52
N VAL A 968 -35.47 -8.33 8.58
CA VAL A 968 -34.98 -7.46 7.51
C VAL A 968 -34.98 -8.20 6.19
N ASP A 969 -35.42 -7.50 5.14
CA ASP A 969 -35.38 -8.02 3.77
C ASP A 969 -34.01 -7.73 3.15
N ILE A 970 -33.30 -8.78 2.80
CA ILE A 970 -32.12 -8.73 1.93
C ILE A 970 -32.64 -8.80 0.50
N GLU A 971 -32.48 -7.70 -0.23
CA GLU A 971 -32.75 -7.60 -1.66
C GLU A 971 -31.53 -8.07 -2.44
N LEU A 972 -31.74 -9.08 -3.29
CA LEU A 972 -30.77 -9.62 -4.22
C LEU A 972 -31.07 -9.13 -5.63
N VAL A 973 -30.11 -8.43 -6.23
CA VAL A 973 -30.18 -7.93 -7.60
C VAL A 973 -29.37 -8.86 -8.50
N PHE A 974 -30.04 -9.47 -9.46
CA PHE A 974 -29.48 -10.37 -10.46
C PHE A 974 -29.21 -9.59 -11.75
N SER A 975 -28.02 -9.73 -12.33
CA SER A 975 -27.58 -9.03 -13.55
C SER A 975 -27.15 -10.03 -14.62
N THR A 976 -27.64 -9.85 -15.86
CA THR A 976 -27.35 -10.76 -16.98
C THR A 976 -26.70 -10.08 -18.19
N GLU A 977 -26.34 -8.80 -18.08
CA GLU A 977 -25.86 -7.93 -19.19
C GLU A 977 -24.54 -8.43 -19.82
N ASP A 978 -23.73 -9.19 -19.07
CA ASP A 978 -22.40 -9.66 -19.49
C ASP A 978 -22.18 -11.18 -19.32
N PHE A 979 -23.22 -11.93 -18.96
CA PHE A 979 -23.11 -13.34 -18.60
C PHE A 979 -23.71 -14.26 -19.68
N PRO A 980 -22.99 -15.32 -20.13
CA PRO A 980 -23.52 -16.29 -21.08
C PRO A 980 -24.82 -16.95 -20.60
N THR A 981 -25.63 -17.44 -21.54
CA THR A 981 -26.78 -18.28 -21.18
C THR A 981 -26.32 -19.52 -20.44
N GLY A 982 -26.99 -19.89 -19.35
CA GLY A 982 -26.57 -21.01 -18.51
C GLY A 982 -27.07 -20.92 -17.08
N ASN A 983 -26.72 -21.91 -16.27
CA ASN A 983 -27.08 -21.97 -14.86
C ASN A 983 -25.93 -21.44 -13.99
N TYR A 984 -26.28 -20.59 -13.04
CA TYR A 984 -25.42 -19.94 -12.07
C TYR A 984 -25.94 -20.27 -10.66
N SER A 985 -25.04 -20.47 -9.71
CA SER A 985 -25.34 -20.74 -8.30
C SER A 985 -24.37 -20.04 -7.34
N MET A 986 -24.92 -19.56 -6.23
CA MET A 986 -24.22 -18.80 -5.22
C MET A 986 -24.89 -19.02 -3.88
N ASP A 987 -24.13 -19.11 -2.80
CA ASP A 987 -24.66 -19.16 -1.46
C ASP A 987 -24.71 -17.75 -0.87
N LEU A 988 -25.90 -17.34 -0.43
CA LEU A 988 -26.04 -16.22 0.48
C LEU A 988 -25.75 -16.72 1.89
N LYS A 989 -24.60 -16.34 2.45
CA LYS A 989 -24.24 -16.68 3.82
C LYS A 989 -24.56 -15.54 4.76
N VAL A 990 -25.30 -15.86 5.80
CA VAL A 990 -25.61 -14.98 6.92
C VAL A 990 -24.80 -15.46 8.11
N ASN A 991 -23.66 -14.81 8.35
CA ASN A 991 -22.84 -15.03 9.53
C ASN A 991 -23.46 -14.28 10.69
N SER A 992 -23.68 -14.91 11.83
CA SER A 992 -24.35 -14.26 12.96
C SER A 992 -23.82 -14.70 14.31
N ASN A 993 -24.20 -13.97 15.35
CA ASN A 993 -23.93 -14.30 16.75
C ASN A 993 -24.89 -15.37 17.33
N ASP A 994 -25.67 -16.09 16.52
CA ASP A 994 -26.41 -17.29 16.98
C ASP A 994 -25.41 -18.42 17.33
N PRO A 995 -25.36 -18.89 18.59
CA PRO A 995 -24.38 -19.89 19.02
C PRO A 995 -24.66 -21.31 18.48
N VAL A 996 -25.87 -21.57 17.99
CA VAL A 996 -26.27 -22.86 17.41
C VAL A 996 -26.09 -22.85 15.90
N THR A 997 -26.48 -21.75 15.24
CA THR A 997 -26.38 -21.57 13.79
C THR A 997 -25.57 -20.31 13.44
N PRO A 998 -24.24 -20.31 13.68
CA PRO A 998 -23.42 -19.11 13.47
C PRO A 998 -23.29 -18.74 11.99
N VAL A 999 -23.61 -19.67 11.08
CA VAL A 999 -23.66 -19.42 9.63
C VAL A 999 -24.94 -20.05 9.09
N LEU A 1000 -25.86 -19.22 8.62
CA LEU A 1000 -27.04 -19.65 7.87
C LEU A 1000 -26.78 -19.49 6.37
N THR A 1001 -26.79 -20.59 5.63
CA THR A 1001 -26.56 -20.62 4.18
C THR A 1001 -27.88 -20.74 3.43
N ILE A 1002 -28.14 -19.82 2.51
CA ILE A 1002 -29.30 -19.83 1.61
C ILE A 1002 -28.78 -19.96 0.17
N PRO A 1003 -28.94 -21.12 -0.48
CA PRO A 1003 -28.54 -21.30 -1.86
C PRO A 1003 -29.37 -20.43 -2.81
N VAL A 1004 -28.70 -19.73 -3.71
CA VAL A 1004 -29.25 -18.86 -4.76
C VAL A 1004 -28.87 -19.46 -6.11
N THR A 1005 -29.84 -19.66 -6.99
CA THR A 1005 -29.59 -20.09 -8.37
C THR A 1005 -30.22 -19.13 -9.38
N MET A 1006 -29.56 -18.97 -10.52
CA MET A 1006 -30.02 -18.17 -11.65
C MET A 1006 -29.82 -18.94 -12.95
N GLU A 1007 -30.83 -19.02 -13.79
CA GLU A 1007 -30.74 -19.48 -15.17
C GLU A 1007 -30.83 -18.27 -16.10
N ILE A 1008 -29.80 -18.03 -16.92
CA ILE A 1008 -29.84 -17.02 -17.98
C ILE A 1008 -30.39 -17.67 -19.25
N ALA A 1009 -31.59 -17.27 -19.64
CA ALA A 1009 -32.25 -17.71 -20.87
C ALA A 1009 -31.89 -16.81 -22.05
N ALA A 1010 -31.74 -17.38 -23.25
CA ALA A 1010 -31.50 -16.60 -24.47
C ALA A 1010 -32.70 -15.68 -24.79
N ILE A 1011 -32.42 -14.53 -25.40
CA ILE A 1011 -33.46 -13.72 -26.04
C ILE A 1011 -33.79 -14.40 -27.38
N PRO A 1012 -35.05 -14.75 -27.66
CA PRO A 1012 -35.43 -15.14 -29.02
C PRO A 1012 -35.24 -13.96 -29.97
N VAL A 1013 -34.91 -14.22 -31.24
CA VAL A 1013 -34.72 -13.20 -32.30
C VAL A 1013 -35.82 -12.14 -32.22
N GLU A 1014 -35.44 -10.87 -32.05
CA GLU A 1014 -36.42 -9.80 -31.89
C GLU A 1014 -36.87 -9.28 -33.26
N LEU A 1015 -38.05 -9.73 -33.69
CA LEU A 1015 -38.68 -9.29 -34.94
C LEU A 1015 -39.17 -7.84 -34.80
N THR A 1016 -38.51 -6.91 -35.49
CA THR A 1016 -38.84 -5.47 -35.41
C THR A 1016 -39.98 -5.05 -36.33
N ALA A 1017 -40.17 -5.77 -37.43
CA ALA A 1017 -41.26 -5.51 -38.37
C ALA A 1017 -41.58 -6.76 -39.18
N LEU A 1018 -42.85 -6.99 -39.48
CA LEU A 1018 -43.32 -7.97 -40.46
C LEU A 1018 -44.50 -7.38 -41.23
N THR A 1019 -44.36 -7.32 -42.55
CA THR A 1019 -45.36 -6.76 -43.47
C THR A 1019 -45.61 -7.73 -44.62
N ALA A 1020 -46.82 -7.72 -45.17
CA ALA A 1020 -47.15 -8.41 -46.41
C ALA A 1020 -47.86 -7.45 -47.36
N GLU A 1021 -47.46 -7.49 -48.62
CA GLU A 1021 -48.07 -6.69 -49.69
C GLU A 1021 -48.51 -7.62 -50.82
N ALA A 1022 -49.77 -7.52 -51.23
CA ALA A 1022 -50.29 -8.26 -52.38
C ALA A 1022 -50.00 -7.50 -53.67
N ASN A 1023 -49.37 -8.19 -54.62
CA ASN A 1023 -49.18 -7.72 -55.99
C ASN A 1023 -49.76 -8.76 -56.96
N ARG A 1024 -50.95 -8.46 -57.49
CA ARG A 1024 -51.72 -9.37 -58.37
C ARG A 1024 -51.97 -10.72 -57.70
N SER A 1025 -51.37 -11.81 -58.21
CA SER A 1025 -51.49 -13.17 -57.66
C SER A 1025 -50.40 -13.51 -56.65
N ASP A 1026 -49.53 -12.58 -56.32
CA ASP A 1026 -48.34 -12.86 -55.51
C ASP A 1026 -48.39 -12.01 -54.25
N VAL A 1027 -47.87 -12.53 -53.14
CA VAL A 1027 -47.74 -11.80 -51.87
C VAL A 1027 -46.26 -11.74 -51.51
N THR A 1028 -45.74 -10.53 -51.33
CA THR A 1028 -44.38 -10.31 -50.84
C THR A 1028 -44.41 -9.98 -49.36
N LEU A 1029 -43.76 -10.83 -48.56
CA LEU A 1029 -43.49 -10.60 -47.15
C LEU A 1029 -42.14 -9.92 -46.98
N ASN A 1030 -42.07 -8.89 -46.16
CA ASN A 1030 -40.83 -8.24 -45.75
C ASN A 1030 -40.77 -8.16 -44.23
N TRP A 1031 -39.64 -8.55 -43.64
CA TRP A 1031 -39.42 -8.45 -42.20
C TRP A 1031 -38.01 -8.04 -41.84
N SER A 1032 -37.83 -7.53 -40.62
CA SER A 1032 -36.53 -7.23 -40.07
C SER A 1032 -36.39 -7.71 -38.64
N THR A 1033 -35.16 -8.04 -38.26
CA THR A 1033 -34.77 -8.46 -36.90
C THR A 1033 -33.85 -7.39 -36.31
N ALA A 1034 -34.01 -7.05 -35.03
CA ALA A 1034 -33.06 -6.17 -34.34
C ALA A 1034 -31.77 -6.91 -34.03
N THR A 1035 -31.91 -8.16 -33.55
CA THR A 1035 -30.85 -9.08 -33.22
C THR A 1035 -31.27 -10.50 -33.60
N GLU A 1036 -30.29 -11.36 -33.86
CA GLU A 1036 -30.43 -12.78 -34.10
C GLU A 1036 -29.47 -13.55 -33.20
N THR A 1037 -29.92 -14.63 -32.59
CA THR A 1037 -29.05 -15.52 -31.82
C THR A 1037 -29.38 -16.94 -32.25
N ASN A 1038 -28.37 -17.71 -32.64
CA ASN A 1038 -28.53 -19.12 -33.02
C ASN A 1038 -29.56 -19.38 -34.15
N ASN A 1039 -29.91 -18.36 -34.95
CA ASN A 1039 -31.01 -18.42 -35.90
C ASN A 1039 -30.61 -19.20 -37.16
N LYS A 1040 -31.21 -20.38 -37.36
CA LYS A 1040 -31.06 -21.19 -38.57
C LYS A 1040 -31.86 -20.61 -39.73
N GLY A 1041 -33.01 -19.99 -39.45
CA GLY A 1041 -33.82 -19.26 -40.43
C GLY A 1041 -35.32 -19.29 -40.15
N PHE A 1042 -36.09 -18.80 -41.12
CA PHE A 1042 -37.53 -18.56 -40.99
C PHE A 1042 -38.32 -19.48 -41.93
N GLU A 1043 -39.15 -20.34 -41.38
CA GLU A 1043 -40.19 -21.08 -42.09
C GLU A 1043 -41.43 -20.19 -42.23
N ILE A 1044 -41.76 -19.80 -43.46
CA ILE A 1044 -42.94 -19.00 -43.76
C ILE A 1044 -44.14 -19.92 -43.83
N GLU A 1045 -45.11 -19.69 -42.97
CA GLU A 1045 -46.35 -20.44 -42.94
C GLU A 1045 -47.53 -19.59 -43.39
N ARG A 1046 -48.44 -20.19 -44.16
CA ARG A 1046 -49.63 -19.58 -44.75
C ARG A 1046 -50.89 -20.32 -44.31
N ALA A 1047 -51.95 -19.59 -44.01
CA ALA A 1047 -53.30 -20.12 -43.85
C ALA A 1047 -54.30 -19.36 -44.72
N VAL A 1048 -55.27 -20.07 -45.30
CA VAL A 1048 -56.33 -19.48 -46.13
C VAL A 1048 -57.59 -19.27 -45.29
N GLY A 1049 -58.18 -18.07 -45.33
CA GLY A 1049 -59.44 -17.76 -44.66
C GLY A 1049 -59.39 -16.50 -43.79
N ASN A 1050 -60.52 -16.14 -43.18
CA ASN A 1050 -60.59 -14.96 -42.32
C ASN A 1050 -59.98 -15.21 -40.93
N SER A 1051 -59.48 -14.15 -40.29
CA SER A 1051 -58.82 -14.18 -38.98
C SER A 1051 -59.77 -14.41 -37.79
N LYS A 1052 -61.03 -14.84 -38.02
CA LYS A 1052 -62.07 -15.03 -36.99
C LYS A 1052 -62.38 -16.50 -36.66
N GLY A 1053 -61.61 -17.46 -37.18
CA GLY A 1053 -61.74 -18.90 -36.89
C GLY A 1053 -60.39 -19.60 -36.68
N THR A 1054 -60.41 -20.90 -36.38
CA THR A 1054 -59.17 -21.71 -36.25
C THR A 1054 -58.45 -21.79 -37.59
N LEU A 1055 -57.28 -21.14 -37.69
CA LEU A 1055 -56.45 -21.15 -38.89
C LEU A 1055 -55.61 -22.44 -38.96
N SER A 1056 -55.63 -23.10 -40.12
CA SER A 1056 -54.75 -24.24 -40.43
C SER A 1056 -53.60 -23.74 -41.30
N PHE A 1057 -52.41 -23.68 -40.73
CA PHE A 1057 -51.20 -23.21 -41.40
C PHE A 1057 -50.50 -24.34 -42.17
N GLU A 1058 -50.00 -24.03 -43.36
CA GLU A 1058 -49.13 -24.88 -44.17
C GLU A 1058 -47.85 -24.12 -44.54
N THR A 1059 -46.75 -24.84 -44.76
CA THR A 1059 -45.46 -24.23 -45.13
C THR A 1059 -45.51 -23.67 -46.56
N ALA A 1060 -45.24 -22.37 -46.70
CA ALA A 1060 -45.13 -21.68 -47.99
C ALA A 1060 -43.68 -21.60 -48.49
N GLY A 1061 -42.69 -21.55 -47.59
CA GLY A 1061 -41.27 -21.54 -47.95
C GLY A 1061 -40.35 -21.39 -46.74
N PHE A 1062 -39.04 -21.35 -46.99
CA PHE A 1062 -38.02 -21.13 -45.95
C PHE A 1062 -36.99 -20.11 -46.42
N VAL A 1063 -36.58 -19.19 -45.53
CA VAL A 1063 -35.50 -18.21 -45.77
C VAL A 1063 -34.43 -18.40 -44.70
N GLN A 1064 -33.18 -18.62 -45.13
CA GLN A 1064 -32.06 -18.88 -44.23
C GLN A 1064 -31.68 -17.63 -43.43
N GLY A 1065 -31.47 -17.80 -42.12
CA GLY A 1065 -31.06 -16.74 -41.19
C GLY A 1065 -29.55 -16.46 -41.22
N ARG A 1066 -29.09 -15.49 -40.42
CA ARG A 1066 -27.67 -15.10 -40.34
C ARG A 1066 -26.92 -15.72 -39.15
N GLY A 1067 -27.54 -16.63 -38.41
CA GLY A 1067 -26.95 -17.24 -37.21
C GLY A 1067 -27.08 -16.34 -35.99
N SER A 1068 -25.94 -15.91 -35.43
CA SER A 1068 -25.91 -14.94 -34.32
C SER A 1068 -25.41 -13.60 -34.84
N SER A 1069 -26.23 -12.55 -34.73
CA SER A 1069 -25.96 -11.19 -35.20
C SER A 1069 -26.64 -10.17 -34.28
N THR A 1070 -25.92 -9.16 -33.82
CA THR A 1070 -26.48 -8.02 -33.08
C THR A 1070 -26.85 -6.85 -33.99
N GLU A 1071 -26.67 -6.99 -35.31
CA GLU A 1071 -27.02 -5.98 -36.31
C GLU A 1071 -28.43 -6.19 -36.86
N LYS A 1072 -29.08 -5.10 -37.27
CA LYS A 1072 -30.40 -5.16 -37.90
C LYS A 1072 -30.31 -5.87 -39.25
N ASN A 1073 -31.02 -7.00 -39.40
CA ASN A 1073 -31.10 -7.74 -40.65
C ASN A 1073 -32.48 -7.59 -41.29
N VAL A 1074 -32.53 -7.62 -42.63
CA VAL A 1074 -33.77 -7.44 -43.42
C VAL A 1074 -33.92 -8.61 -44.40
N TYR A 1075 -35.12 -9.16 -44.45
CA TYR A 1075 -35.46 -10.35 -45.23
C TYR A 1075 -36.73 -10.12 -46.07
N SER A 1076 -36.85 -10.90 -47.15
CA SER A 1076 -38.01 -10.88 -48.03
C SER A 1076 -38.33 -12.27 -48.58
N PHE A 1077 -39.62 -12.58 -48.72
CA PHE A 1077 -40.12 -13.81 -49.33
C PHE A 1077 -41.34 -13.49 -50.21
N THR A 1078 -41.42 -14.07 -51.41
CA THR A 1078 -42.59 -13.89 -52.30
C THR A 1078 -43.29 -15.21 -52.55
N ASP A 1079 -44.54 -15.29 -52.09
CA ASP A 1079 -45.46 -16.39 -52.35
C ASP A 1079 -46.22 -16.12 -53.65
N LYS A 1080 -46.26 -17.10 -54.58
CA LYS A 1080 -46.65 -16.88 -55.98
C LYS A 1080 -47.87 -17.68 -56.38
N ASN A 1081 -48.62 -17.16 -57.35
CA ASN A 1081 -49.76 -17.82 -58.01
C ASN A 1081 -50.93 -18.16 -57.05
N LEU A 1082 -51.20 -17.26 -56.12
CA LEU A 1082 -52.31 -17.32 -55.19
C LEU A 1082 -53.63 -16.91 -55.86
N LYS A 1083 -54.74 -17.44 -55.34
CA LYS A 1083 -56.09 -17.13 -55.81
C LYS A 1083 -56.62 -15.89 -55.10
N VAL A 1084 -57.69 -15.29 -55.61
CA VAL A 1084 -58.42 -14.25 -54.89
C VAL A 1084 -58.92 -14.80 -53.56
N GLY A 1085 -58.62 -14.11 -52.47
CA GLY A 1085 -58.94 -14.57 -51.12
C GLY A 1085 -58.12 -13.89 -50.03
N GLU A 1086 -58.50 -14.18 -48.79
CA GLU A 1086 -57.80 -13.73 -47.58
C GLU A 1086 -56.72 -14.73 -47.20
N TYR A 1087 -55.50 -14.24 -47.01
CA TYR A 1087 -54.35 -15.01 -46.58
C TYR A 1087 -53.82 -14.49 -45.25
N ASN A 1088 -53.41 -15.42 -44.39
CA ASN A 1088 -52.76 -15.13 -43.14
C ASN A 1088 -51.36 -15.73 -43.18
N TYR A 1089 -50.36 -14.96 -42.80
CA TYR A 1089 -48.98 -15.39 -42.76
C TYR A 1089 -48.41 -15.25 -41.37
N ARG A 1090 -47.53 -16.18 -41.01
CA ARG A 1090 -46.62 -16.07 -39.87
C ARG A 1090 -45.26 -16.61 -40.24
N LEU A 1091 -44.25 -16.14 -39.55
CA LEU A 1091 -42.91 -16.70 -39.59
C LEU A 1091 -42.78 -17.66 -38.42
N LYS A 1092 -42.20 -18.83 -38.66
CA LYS A 1092 -41.69 -19.73 -37.64
C LYS A 1092 -40.18 -19.65 -37.70
N GLN A 1093 -39.61 -18.87 -36.81
CA GLN A 1093 -38.16 -18.75 -36.67
C GLN A 1093 -37.64 -20.01 -35.99
N ILE A 1094 -36.63 -20.64 -36.57
CA ILE A 1094 -36.05 -21.91 -36.11
C ILE A 1094 -34.58 -21.66 -35.79
N ASP A 1095 -34.14 -22.14 -34.63
CA ASP A 1095 -32.75 -22.04 -34.20
C ASP A 1095 -31.95 -23.30 -34.63
N PHE A 1096 -30.61 -23.27 -34.54
CA PHE A 1096 -29.78 -24.43 -34.95
C PHE A 1096 -30.01 -25.68 -34.09
N ASP A 1097 -30.47 -25.52 -32.85
CA ASP A 1097 -30.83 -26.62 -31.94
C ASP A 1097 -32.23 -27.21 -32.21
N GLY A 1098 -32.99 -26.59 -33.13
CA GLY A 1098 -34.33 -27.02 -33.53
C GLY A 1098 -35.47 -26.45 -32.70
N THR A 1099 -35.20 -25.61 -31.71
CA THR A 1099 -36.24 -24.79 -31.05
C THR A 1099 -36.79 -23.76 -32.02
N PHE A 1100 -38.03 -23.31 -31.80
CA PHE A 1100 -38.68 -22.35 -32.70
C PHE A 1100 -39.69 -21.45 -31.99
N GLU A 1101 -39.91 -20.26 -32.56
CA GLU A 1101 -40.94 -19.31 -32.14
C GLU A 1101 -41.74 -18.79 -33.35
N TYR A 1102 -43.01 -18.46 -33.16
CA TYR A 1102 -43.87 -17.89 -34.20
C TYR A 1102 -43.98 -16.36 -34.07
N SER A 1103 -43.89 -15.66 -35.20
CA SER A 1103 -44.26 -14.24 -35.29
C SER A 1103 -45.77 -14.04 -35.05
N PRO A 1104 -46.20 -12.79 -34.79
CA PRO A 1104 -47.60 -12.41 -34.97
C PRO A 1104 -48.10 -12.79 -36.37
N VAL A 1105 -49.38 -13.16 -36.44
CA VAL A 1105 -50.05 -13.45 -37.71
C VAL A 1105 -50.43 -12.15 -38.38
N ILE A 1106 -49.96 -11.95 -39.62
CA ILE A 1106 -50.37 -10.82 -40.46
C ILE A 1106 -51.34 -11.28 -41.53
N ASN A 1107 -52.30 -10.44 -41.87
CA ASN A 1107 -53.33 -10.72 -42.87
C ASN A 1107 -53.15 -9.83 -44.10
N VAL A 1108 -53.35 -10.42 -45.27
CA VAL A 1108 -53.33 -9.73 -46.56
C VAL A 1108 -54.38 -10.34 -47.48
N ALA A 1109 -55.12 -9.47 -48.17
CA ALA A 1109 -56.15 -9.85 -49.11
C ALA A 1109 -55.64 -9.75 -50.54
N ILE A 1110 -55.83 -10.80 -51.33
CA ILE A 1110 -55.74 -10.70 -52.79
C ILE A 1110 -57.12 -10.33 -53.30
N GLU A 1111 -57.29 -9.08 -53.71
CA GLU A 1111 -58.53 -8.58 -54.28
C GLU A 1111 -58.71 -9.08 -55.73
N ALA A 1112 -59.98 -9.28 -56.13
CA ALA A 1112 -60.30 -9.51 -57.52
C ALA A 1112 -59.88 -8.28 -58.37
N PRO A 1113 -59.30 -8.48 -59.56
CA PRO A 1113 -59.00 -7.37 -60.47
C PRO A 1113 -60.30 -6.62 -60.80
N LYS A 1114 -60.25 -5.30 -60.99
CA LYS A 1114 -61.47 -4.50 -61.24
C LYS A 1114 -61.94 -4.55 -62.69
N ASP A 1115 -61.04 -4.88 -63.61
CA ASP A 1115 -61.27 -4.87 -65.05
C ASP A 1115 -60.87 -6.19 -65.71
N TYR A 1116 -61.57 -6.50 -66.80
CA TYR A 1116 -61.13 -7.55 -67.73
C TYR A 1116 -59.91 -7.05 -68.51
N ALA A 1117 -58.85 -7.87 -68.58
CA ALA A 1117 -57.67 -7.57 -69.38
C ALA A 1117 -57.06 -8.85 -69.93
N LEU A 1118 -56.55 -8.79 -71.16
CA LEU A 1118 -55.69 -9.83 -71.75
C LEU A 1118 -54.27 -9.26 -71.89
N TYR A 1119 -53.31 -9.90 -71.24
CA TYR A 1119 -51.92 -9.47 -71.28
C TYR A 1119 -51.16 -10.10 -72.43
N GLN A 1120 -50.04 -9.47 -72.77
CA GLN A 1120 -49.09 -10.01 -73.75
C GLN A 1120 -48.46 -11.28 -73.17
N ASN A 1121 -48.41 -12.35 -73.95
CA ASN A 1121 -47.79 -13.60 -73.54
C ASN A 1121 -46.29 -13.40 -73.28
N TYR A 1122 -45.73 -14.14 -72.33
CA TYR A 1122 -44.31 -14.07 -72.00
C TYR A 1122 -43.71 -15.49 -71.83
N PRO A 1123 -42.53 -15.77 -72.43
CA PRO A 1123 -41.81 -14.92 -73.39
C PRO A 1123 -42.60 -14.73 -74.70
N ASN A 1124 -42.31 -13.66 -75.46
CA ASN A 1124 -42.77 -13.45 -76.84
C ASN A 1124 -41.72 -12.63 -77.61
N PRO A 1125 -40.97 -13.19 -78.59
CA PRO A 1125 -41.16 -14.51 -79.19
C PRO A 1125 -40.86 -15.67 -78.23
N PHE A 1126 -41.41 -16.87 -78.49
CA PHE A 1126 -41.26 -18.03 -77.60
C PHE A 1126 -40.89 -19.32 -78.35
N ASN A 1127 -40.32 -20.29 -77.62
CA ASN A 1127 -39.94 -21.61 -78.15
C ASN A 1127 -39.88 -22.70 -77.04
N PRO A 1128 -40.63 -23.81 -77.15
CA PRO A 1128 -41.95 -23.90 -77.75
C PRO A 1128 -43.06 -23.43 -76.78
N ALA A 1129 -42.71 -23.00 -75.56
CA ALA A 1129 -43.67 -22.70 -74.50
C ALA A 1129 -43.75 -21.20 -74.14
N THR A 1130 -44.95 -20.71 -73.84
CA THR A 1130 -45.21 -19.35 -73.36
C THR A 1130 -46.37 -19.33 -72.37
N THR A 1131 -46.45 -18.31 -71.53
CA THR A 1131 -47.56 -18.09 -70.59
C THR A 1131 -48.43 -16.94 -71.07
N ILE A 1132 -49.74 -17.18 -71.12
CA ILE A 1132 -50.76 -16.16 -71.39
C ILE A 1132 -51.44 -15.81 -70.06
N GLU A 1133 -51.43 -14.53 -69.72
CA GLU A 1133 -52.10 -14.03 -68.50
C GLU A 1133 -53.32 -13.17 -68.86
N PHE A 1134 -54.37 -13.24 -68.04
CA PHE A 1134 -55.54 -12.38 -68.15
C PHE A 1134 -56.25 -12.20 -66.81
N THR A 1135 -57.08 -11.16 -66.70
CA THR A 1135 -57.88 -10.88 -65.50
C THR A 1135 -59.37 -11.05 -65.75
N LEU A 1136 -60.06 -11.55 -64.72
CA LEU A 1136 -61.51 -11.65 -64.66
C LEU A 1136 -61.99 -10.94 -63.40
N PRO A 1137 -62.75 -9.82 -63.49
CA PRO A 1137 -63.28 -9.13 -62.32
C PRO A 1137 -64.43 -9.88 -61.65
N GLU A 1138 -65.10 -10.77 -62.39
CA GLU A 1138 -66.20 -11.59 -61.92
C GLU A 1138 -66.17 -12.97 -62.58
N LYS A 1139 -66.90 -13.92 -61.99
CA LYS A 1139 -67.07 -15.27 -62.56
C LYS A 1139 -67.65 -15.16 -63.97
N SER A 1140 -66.95 -15.71 -64.95
CA SER A 1140 -67.24 -15.49 -66.36
C SER A 1140 -67.16 -16.80 -67.16
N GLU A 1141 -67.98 -16.95 -68.20
CA GLU A 1141 -67.72 -17.95 -69.24
C GLU A 1141 -66.55 -17.48 -70.09
N VAL A 1142 -65.47 -18.26 -70.12
CA VAL A 1142 -64.21 -17.90 -70.77
C VAL A 1142 -63.90 -18.86 -71.90
N THR A 1143 -63.57 -18.29 -73.06
CA THR A 1143 -63.02 -19.00 -74.21
C THR A 1143 -61.69 -18.36 -74.58
N LEU A 1144 -60.60 -19.12 -74.50
CA LEU A 1144 -59.25 -18.69 -74.92
C LEU A 1144 -58.79 -19.59 -76.08
N GLU A 1145 -58.67 -18.99 -77.25
CA GLU A 1145 -58.38 -19.69 -78.51
C GLU A 1145 -57.16 -19.08 -79.19
N VAL A 1146 -56.39 -19.92 -79.89
CA VAL A 1146 -55.26 -19.53 -80.71
C VAL A 1146 -55.61 -19.78 -82.18
N PHE A 1147 -55.34 -18.78 -83.02
CA PHE A 1147 -55.58 -18.78 -84.45
C PHE A 1147 -54.26 -18.60 -85.23
N ASN A 1148 -54.17 -19.22 -86.39
CA ASN A 1148 -53.14 -18.86 -87.38
C ASN A 1148 -53.51 -17.55 -88.10
N MET A 1149 -52.60 -17.04 -88.94
CA MET A 1149 -52.85 -15.78 -89.69
C MET A 1149 -53.94 -15.88 -90.76
N LEU A 1150 -54.41 -17.09 -91.11
CA LEU A 1150 -55.56 -17.31 -92.00
C LEU A 1150 -56.89 -17.26 -91.24
N GLY A 1151 -56.86 -17.15 -89.90
CA GLY A 1151 -58.06 -17.14 -89.05
C GLY A 1151 -58.57 -18.54 -88.67
N GLU A 1152 -57.83 -19.60 -88.97
CA GLU A 1152 -58.18 -20.96 -88.56
C GLU A 1152 -57.78 -21.18 -87.10
N LYS A 1153 -58.70 -21.75 -86.30
CA LYS A 1153 -58.41 -22.13 -84.92
C LYS A 1153 -57.43 -23.30 -84.90
N VAL A 1154 -56.27 -23.10 -84.28
CA VAL A 1154 -55.21 -24.12 -84.17
C VAL A 1154 -55.13 -24.75 -82.79
N VAL A 1155 -55.50 -24.02 -81.72
CA VAL A 1155 -55.54 -24.52 -80.34
C VAL A 1155 -56.70 -23.87 -79.59
N GLU A 1156 -57.45 -24.66 -78.83
CA GLU A 1156 -58.38 -24.17 -77.81
C GLU A 1156 -57.74 -24.42 -76.44
N LEU A 1157 -57.40 -23.35 -75.72
CA LEU A 1157 -56.73 -23.44 -74.42
C LEU A 1157 -57.74 -23.50 -73.27
N ILE A 1158 -58.88 -22.82 -73.42
CA ILE A 1158 -59.93 -22.77 -72.40
C ILE A 1158 -61.27 -22.68 -73.10
N ASN A 1159 -62.24 -23.44 -72.60
CA ASN A 1159 -63.65 -23.29 -72.94
C ASN A 1159 -64.49 -23.76 -71.75
N GLY A 1160 -64.87 -22.82 -70.89
CA GLY A 1160 -65.66 -23.11 -69.69
C GLY A 1160 -65.78 -21.93 -68.74
N THR A 1161 -66.51 -22.13 -67.64
CA THR A 1161 -66.70 -21.12 -66.61
C THR A 1161 -65.45 -21.01 -65.72
N MET A 1162 -64.98 -19.79 -65.49
CA MET A 1162 -63.85 -19.48 -64.62
C MET A 1162 -64.25 -18.47 -63.54
N ASP A 1163 -63.75 -18.66 -62.32
CA ASP A 1163 -63.98 -17.72 -61.21
C ASP A 1163 -63.17 -16.41 -61.40
N ALA A 1164 -63.57 -15.36 -60.68
CA ALA A 1164 -62.88 -14.08 -60.69
C ALA A 1164 -61.41 -14.22 -60.22
N GLY A 1165 -60.51 -13.46 -60.82
CA GLY A 1165 -59.10 -13.42 -60.44
C GLY A 1165 -58.13 -13.22 -61.59
N TYR A 1166 -56.85 -13.33 -61.25
CA TYR A 1166 -55.73 -13.33 -62.18
C TYR A 1166 -55.51 -14.76 -62.68
N GLN A 1167 -55.63 -14.97 -63.99
CA GLN A 1167 -55.57 -16.28 -64.64
C GLN A 1167 -54.27 -16.39 -65.45
N LYS A 1168 -53.58 -17.52 -65.35
CA LYS A 1168 -52.36 -17.82 -66.12
C LYS A 1168 -52.51 -19.17 -66.82
N PHE A 1169 -52.24 -19.21 -68.12
CA PHE A 1169 -52.31 -20.43 -68.92
C PHE A 1169 -51.03 -20.64 -69.72
N ASN A 1170 -50.43 -21.82 -69.56
CA ASN A 1170 -49.25 -22.20 -70.32
C ASN A 1170 -49.66 -22.83 -71.65
N LEU A 1171 -49.16 -22.25 -72.74
CA LEU A 1171 -49.27 -22.82 -74.08
C LEU A 1171 -47.95 -23.53 -74.42
N ASN A 1172 -48.01 -24.84 -74.66
CA ASN A 1172 -46.93 -25.59 -75.29
C ASN A 1172 -47.25 -25.75 -76.79
N ALA A 1173 -46.53 -25.00 -77.62
CA ALA A 1173 -46.74 -24.96 -79.07
C ALA A 1173 -45.76 -25.87 -79.84
N SER A 1174 -45.22 -26.91 -79.21
CA SER A 1174 -44.29 -27.85 -79.86
C SER A 1174 -44.88 -28.49 -81.13
N GLY A 1175 -46.21 -28.67 -81.20
CA GLY A 1175 -46.93 -29.17 -82.37
C GLY A 1175 -47.26 -28.14 -83.46
N LEU A 1176 -46.98 -26.84 -83.27
CA LEU A 1176 -47.26 -25.78 -84.24
C LEU A 1176 -46.00 -25.42 -85.07
N THR A 1177 -46.15 -24.87 -86.27
CA THR A 1177 -45.00 -24.41 -87.09
C THR A 1177 -44.50 -23.03 -86.63
N SER A 1178 -43.24 -22.68 -86.89
CA SER A 1178 -42.76 -21.30 -86.63
C SER A 1178 -43.61 -20.30 -87.40
N GLY A 1179 -44.03 -19.22 -86.74
CA GLY A 1179 -44.93 -18.25 -87.35
C GLY A 1179 -45.59 -17.31 -86.36
N THR A 1180 -46.31 -16.32 -86.91
CA THR A 1180 -47.17 -15.45 -86.12
C THR A 1180 -48.50 -16.15 -85.85
N TYR A 1181 -48.93 -16.11 -84.60
CA TYR A 1181 -50.25 -16.56 -84.16
C TYR A 1181 -50.97 -15.41 -83.45
N VAL A 1182 -52.28 -15.54 -83.36
CA VAL A 1182 -53.12 -14.58 -82.66
C VAL A 1182 -53.94 -15.35 -81.63
N TYR A 1183 -53.92 -14.93 -80.36
CA TYR A 1183 -54.77 -15.51 -79.34
C TYR A 1183 -55.85 -14.53 -78.92
N ARG A 1184 -57.06 -15.06 -78.74
CA ARG A 1184 -58.26 -14.30 -78.43
C ARG A 1184 -58.86 -14.81 -77.14
N LEU A 1185 -59.07 -13.90 -76.20
CA LEU A 1185 -59.86 -14.12 -75.00
C LEU A 1185 -61.27 -13.56 -75.23
N THR A 1186 -62.28 -14.39 -74.99
CA THR A 1186 -63.67 -13.95 -74.83
C THR A 1186 -64.12 -14.31 -73.42
N ALA A 1187 -64.54 -13.33 -72.64
CA ALA A 1187 -65.05 -13.53 -71.28
C ALA A 1187 -66.45 -12.91 -71.15
N LYS A 1188 -67.43 -13.67 -70.69
CA LYS A 1188 -68.82 -13.21 -70.47
C LYS A 1188 -69.17 -13.28 -68.99
N GLY A 1189 -69.32 -12.13 -68.35
CA GLY A 1189 -69.83 -11.99 -66.97
C GLY A 1189 -71.08 -11.10 -66.95
N SER A 1190 -71.87 -11.15 -65.88
CA SER A 1190 -73.08 -10.37 -65.52
C SER A 1190 -73.60 -9.30 -66.52
N GLY A 1191 -73.90 -9.70 -67.76
CA GLY A 1191 -74.43 -8.83 -68.82
C GLY A 1191 -73.41 -8.12 -69.74
N LYS A 1192 -72.10 -8.32 -69.59
CA LYS A 1192 -71.04 -7.75 -70.43
C LYS A 1192 -70.17 -8.84 -71.08
N THR A 1193 -69.81 -8.65 -72.35
CA THR A 1193 -68.85 -9.52 -73.06
C THR A 1193 -67.55 -8.75 -73.29
N PHE A 1194 -66.46 -9.19 -72.68
CA PHE A 1194 -65.12 -8.72 -72.98
C PHE A 1194 -64.50 -9.61 -74.06
N MET A 1195 -64.00 -8.99 -75.13
CA MET A 1195 -63.22 -9.69 -76.14
C MET A 1195 -61.94 -8.90 -76.39
N ASN A 1196 -60.80 -9.57 -76.30
CA ASN A 1196 -59.51 -8.97 -76.61
C ASN A 1196 -58.62 -9.96 -77.35
N VAL A 1197 -57.74 -9.43 -78.17
CA VAL A 1197 -56.92 -10.20 -79.10
C VAL A 1197 -55.49 -9.69 -79.02
N LYS A 1198 -54.54 -10.62 -78.93
CA LYS A 1198 -53.11 -10.31 -78.88
C LYS A 1198 -52.34 -11.21 -79.84
N LYS A 1199 -51.22 -10.68 -80.36
CA LYS A 1199 -50.34 -11.37 -81.29
C LYS A 1199 -49.20 -12.04 -80.53
N MET A 1200 -48.85 -13.26 -80.90
CA MET A 1200 -47.67 -13.97 -80.41
C MET A 1200 -46.83 -14.50 -81.57
N LEU A 1201 -45.53 -14.68 -81.35
CA LEU A 1201 -44.57 -15.16 -82.34
C LEU A 1201 -43.87 -16.42 -81.82
N LEU A 1202 -44.11 -17.55 -82.49
CA LEU A 1202 -43.40 -18.80 -82.25
C LEU A 1202 -42.18 -18.87 -83.17
N ILE A 1203 -41.00 -19.04 -82.60
CA ILE A 1203 -39.75 -19.23 -83.34
C ILE A 1203 -39.16 -20.56 -82.90
N LYS A 1204 -39.28 -21.61 -83.72
CA LYS A 1204 -38.57 -22.87 -83.50
C LYS A 1204 -37.10 -22.77 -83.83
#